data_AF-A0A6G0XBM6-F1
#
_entry.id   AF-A0A6G0XBM6-F1
#
_cell.length_a   1.000
_cell.length_b   1.000
_cell.length_c   1.000
_cell.angle_alpha   90.00
_cell.angle_beta   90.00
_cell.angle_gamma   90.00
#
_symmetry.space_group_name_H-M   'P 1'
#
loop_
_entity.id
_entity.type
_entity.pdbx_description
1 polymer ?
#
loop_
_entity_poly.entity_id
_entity_poly.type
_entity_poly.pdbx_seq_one_letter_code
_entity_poly.pdbx_strand_id
1 'polypeptide(L)'
;MLLWLLVLAAGLLLPEASCEDAPLVRIPLYRRPKARQFTVNGTVALSATTSQVSLTNYAEVQFYGIIQVGTPAQTMSVTFDTGSSDLWVPGTSCKRCGGTRRFDTTASSTFKHGSSKKLTIGYGSGASRGVRARDTISVGGIVASNVAFGVIDYEDAGMQNIQSDGLMGLAFELLADISHPPPFVALVRQNPHLAPQFSFYFTPEPNADGSEVIFGGYNESRMVGSKWLAIDVLPQYGYWTYWRVQLHSLIIGDEWRVCDGNCVAFVDTGNSLIGVPSIVYEDLMQTIVDETSGCQCGIASDGLIACTKCSAAAFPDLRFGLGGHAFFTLSGADYTLCGGGTCWILLQSSALDNMWTLGDVFLKKYYSLFDVKAKQISLACPVGATHCGQEEDIVAMTFKVDLNGLPQQTALILATTGSSIIGCIFILATYLIYPALRIKQVSHIFAGLSVFNIVYNMFIWVGLLGQYGKSTCGVQLLGEQIAGVGIVWLSSQVRQPVGPKERHANPSTVLWLFWAATSICFAVFTGVAGFVPHSNMACWVDHTPTWSRVIMFYAPTVWIGSQVFIDLYLNSLDYQSRQRSVTLVSLFALAFGISPLVPALIGLIASFASVSQVLVDASEICFYSQGFLLAAAWAYNMTFQDDIKGQRLGNRETERLVV
;
A
#
# COMPACT_ATOMS: atom_id res chain seq x y z
N MET A 1 -39.14 2.39 43.49
CA MET A 1 -38.93 0.93 43.43
C MET A 1 -39.99 0.19 42.60
N LEU A 2 -41.28 0.53 42.64
CA LEU A 2 -42.30 -0.11 41.79
C LEU A 2 -42.28 0.28 40.29
N LEU A 3 -41.71 1.43 39.91
CA LEU A 3 -41.58 1.82 38.50
C LEU A 3 -40.46 1.06 37.75
N TRP A 4 -39.53 0.44 38.48
CA TRP A 4 -38.39 -0.29 37.91
C TRP A 4 -38.70 -1.75 37.56
N LEU A 5 -39.72 -2.36 38.19
CA LEU A 5 -40.17 -3.72 37.85
C LEU A 5 -41.07 -3.78 36.61
N LEU A 6 -41.76 -2.67 36.28
CA LEU A 6 -42.63 -2.59 35.10
C LEU A 6 -41.86 -2.47 33.78
N VAL A 7 -40.67 -1.88 33.80
CA VAL A 7 -39.84 -1.71 32.59
C VAL A 7 -39.14 -3.03 32.20
N LEU A 8 -38.75 -3.86 33.19
CA LEU A 8 -38.21 -5.20 32.93
C LEU A 8 -39.29 -6.18 32.44
N ALA A 9 -40.54 -6.04 32.88
CA ALA A 9 -41.65 -6.87 32.39
C ALA A 9 -42.11 -6.51 30.96
N ALA A 10 -41.96 -5.24 30.55
CA ALA A 10 -42.34 -4.79 29.20
C ALA A 10 -41.36 -5.24 28.10
N GLY A 11 -40.12 -5.59 28.44
CA GLY A 11 -39.11 -6.06 27.48
C GLY A 11 -39.26 -7.54 27.06
N LEU A 12 -40.10 -8.32 27.74
CA LEU A 12 -40.27 -9.77 27.52
C LEU A 12 -41.56 -10.13 26.74
N LEU A 13 -42.30 -9.14 26.22
CA LEU A 13 -43.59 -9.36 25.52
C LEU A 13 -43.72 -8.54 24.22
N LEU A 14 -42.69 -8.51 23.38
CA LEU A 14 -42.88 -8.14 21.97
C LEU A 14 -42.96 -9.41 21.12
N PRO A 15 -44.02 -9.60 20.32
CA PRO A 15 -44.17 -10.78 19.48
C PRO A 15 -43.14 -10.75 18.34
N GLU A 16 -42.70 -11.93 17.93
CA GLU A 16 -41.88 -12.14 16.74
C GLU A 16 -42.51 -11.39 15.54
N ALA A 17 -41.87 -10.31 15.11
CA ALA A 17 -42.23 -9.64 13.87
C ALA A 17 -41.74 -10.51 12.71
N SER A 18 -42.66 -11.23 12.07
CA SER A 18 -42.43 -11.88 10.79
C SER A 18 -42.02 -10.84 9.74
N CYS A 19 -40.90 -11.08 9.07
CA CYS A 19 -40.51 -10.32 7.88
C CYS A 19 -41.49 -10.61 6.74
N GLU A 20 -42.43 -9.69 6.49
CA GLU A 20 -43.12 -9.61 5.19
C GLU A 20 -42.56 -8.44 4.37
N ASP A 21 -42.00 -8.81 3.21
CA ASP A 21 -41.72 -8.08 1.98
C ASP A 21 -41.66 -6.54 2.01
N ALA A 22 -40.50 -6.01 2.41
CA ALA A 22 -40.09 -4.69 1.98
C ALA A 22 -39.66 -4.72 0.49
N PRO A 23 -40.07 -3.74 -0.34
CA PRO A 23 -39.72 -3.73 -1.76
C PRO A 23 -38.21 -3.61 -1.95
N LEU A 24 -37.66 -4.61 -2.64
CA LEU A 24 -36.25 -4.74 -2.98
C LEU A 24 -35.79 -3.54 -3.83
N VAL A 25 -35.14 -2.57 -3.19
CA VAL A 25 -34.45 -1.49 -3.91
C VAL A 25 -33.16 -2.05 -4.50
N ARG A 26 -33.23 -2.47 -5.77
CA ARG A 26 -32.04 -2.87 -6.53
C ARG A 26 -31.29 -1.61 -6.97
N ILE A 27 -30.28 -1.24 -6.20
CA ILE A 27 -29.25 -0.30 -6.66
C ILE A 27 -28.27 -1.12 -7.52
N PRO A 28 -28.20 -0.90 -8.85
CA PRO A 28 -27.18 -1.55 -9.66
C PRO A 28 -25.81 -1.01 -9.22
N LEU A 29 -25.09 -1.81 -8.45
CA LEU A 29 -23.68 -1.60 -8.22
C LEU A 29 -22.97 -1.87 -9.54
N TYR A 30 -22.50 -0.82 -10.20
CA TYR A 30 -21.51 -0.96 -11.25
C TYR A 30 -20.19 -1.38 -10.61
N ARG A 31 -20.01 -2.70 -10.50
CA ARG A 31 -18.71 -3.29 -10.24
C ARG A 31 -17.82 -2.84 -11.40
N ARG A 32 -16.76 -2.07 -11.13
CA ARG A 32 -15.63 -2.00 -12.07
C ARG A 32 -15.26 -3.45 -12.38
N PRO A 33 -15.21 -3.87 -13.65
CA PRO A 33 -14.95 -5.27 -13.96
C PRO A 33 -13.71 -5.70 -13.19
N LYS A 34 -13.78 -6.85 -12.52
CA LYS A 34 -12.58 -7.55 -12.02
C LYS A 34 -11.53 -7.44 -13.13
N ALA A 35 -10.26 -7.20 -12.79
CA ALA A 35 -9.18 -7.57 -13.69
C ALA A 35 -9.52 -8.98 -14.19
N ARG A 36 -9.79 -9.10 -15.49
CA ARG A 36 -10.24 -10.36 -16.05
C ARG A 36 -9.20 -11.38 -15.65
N GLN A 37 -9.60 -12.40 -14.91
CA GLN A 37 -8.88 -13.66 -14.93
C GLN A 37 -8.78 -13.98 -16.43
N PHE A 38 -7.56 -13.94 -16.97
CA PHE A 38 -7.34 -14.09 -18.40
C PHE A 38 -7.73 -15.51 -18.77
N THR A 39 -9.01 -15.71 -19.10
CA THR A 39 -9.44 -16.89 -19.81
C THR A 39 -8.95 -16.66 -21.23
N VAL A 40 -7.94 -17.45 -21.65
CA VAL A 40 -7.41 -17.46 -23.01
C VAL A 40 -8.52 -17.95 -23.95
N ASN A 41 -9.51 -17.11 -24.22
CA ASN A 41 -10.53 -17.36 -25.24
C ASN A 41 -10.03 -16.71 -26.53
N GLY A 42 -9.18 -17.45 -27.24
CA GLY A 42 -8.63 -17.05 -28.53
C GLY A 42 -7.23 -17.61 -28.75
N THR A 43 -7.16 -18.91 -29.03
CA THR A 43 -5.97 -19.56 -29.56
C THR A 43 -5.49 -18.86 -30.83
N VAL A 44 -4.29 -18.29 -30.78
CA VAL A 44 -3.29 -18.55 -31.83
C VAL A 44 -2.08 -19.14 -31.12
N ALA A 45 -2.21 -20.41 -30.75
CA ALA A 45 -1.07 -21.25 -30.45
C ALA A 45 -0.31 -21.45 -31.76
N LEU A 46 0.69 -20.63 -32.02
CA LEU A 46 1.69 -20.95 -33.03
C LEU A 46 2.60 -22.01 -32.43
N SER A 47 2.72 -23.15 -33.12
CA SER A 47 3.79 -24.13 -32.87
C SER A 47 5.10 -23.36 -32.72
N ALA A 48 5.77 -23.54 -31.57
CA ALA A 48 6.88 -22.73 -31.05
C ALA A 48 8.16 -22.68 -31.91
N THR A 49 8.09 -22.93 -33.21
CA THR A 49 9.25 -23.12 -34.09
C THR A 49 9.45 -22.03 -35.15
N THR A 50 8.51 -21.11 -35.36
CA THR A 50 8.57 -20.16 -36.51
C THR A 50 8.82 -18.69 -36.16
N SER A 51 9.02 -18.33 -34.89
CA SER A 51 9.30 -16.94 -34.46
C SER A 51 10.12 -16.82 -33.17
N GLN A 52 10.76 -17.93 -32.77
CA GLN A 52 11.65 -18.01 -31.61
C GLN A 52 13.06 -17.57 -32.01
N VAL A 53 13.70 -16.77 -31.17
CA VAL A 53 15.13 -16.45 -31.26
C VAL A 53 15.80 -16.91 -29.98
N SER A 54 16.74 -17.84 -30.11
CA SER A 54 17.60 -18.23 -29.00
C SER A 54 18.50 -17.06 -28.60
N LEU A 55 18.61 -16.83 -27.29
CA LEU A 55 19.44 -15.79 -26.71
C LEU A 55 20.68 -16.43 -26.07
N THR A 56 21.84 -15.85 -26.35
CA THR A 56 23.06 -16.16 -25.62
C THR A 56 23.01 -15.45 -24.27
N ASN A 57 23.11 -16.22 -23.19
CA ASN A 57 23.30 -15.70 -21.84
C ASN A 57 24.80 -15.51 -21.60
N TYR A 58 25.29 -14.28 -21.58
CA TYR A 58 26.68 -14.01 -21.25
C TYR A 58 26.80 -13.63 -19.77
N ALA A 59 27.29 -14.57 -18.96
CA ALA A 59 27.55 -14.39 -17.53
C ALA A 59 26.40 -13.76 -16.72
N GLU A 60 25.15 -13.99 -17.13
CA GLU A 60 23.92 -13.44 -16.53
C GLU A 60 23.81 -11.90 -16.56
N VAL A 61 24.69 -11.23 -17.29
CA VAL A 61 24.75 -9.77 -17.37
C VAL A 61 24.34 -9.24 -18.74
N GLN A 62 24.33 -10.07 -19.79
CA GLN A 62 23.87 -9.67 -21.11
C GLN A 62 23.18 -10.84 -21.82
N PHE A 63 21.99 -10.57 -22.35
CA PHE A 63 21.24 -11.49 -23.18
C PHE A 63 21.09 -10.92 -24.59
N TYR A 64 21.60 -11.63 -25.59
CA TYR A 64 21.55 -11.16 -26.97
C TYR A 64 21.23 -12.29 -27.93
N GLY A 65 20.53 -11.97 -29.01
CA GLY A 65 20.16 -12.93 -30.05
C GLY A 65 20.54 -12.43 -31.43
N ILE A 66 20.21 -13.23 -32.43
CA ILE A 66 20.60 -12.97 -33.81
C ILE A 66 19.45 -12.31 -34.58
N ILE A 67 19.81 -11.28 -35.35
CA ILE A 67 18.98 -10.72 -36.43
C ILE A 67 19.76 -10.74 -37.74
N GLN A 68 19.05 -10.55 -38.83
CA GLN A 68 19.65 -10.35 -40.15
C GLN A 68 19.23 -8.99 -40.72
N VAL A 69 20.17 -8.30 -41.36
CA VAL A 69 19.96 -6.98 -41.98
C VAL A 69 20.50 -7.00 -43.41
N GLY A 70 19.73 -6.44 -44.35
CA GLY A 70 20.14 -6.27 -45.74
C GLY A 70 19.85 -7.44 -46.69
N THR A 71 20.18 -7.24 -47.97
CA THR A 71 20.02 -8.24 -49.04
C THR A 71 21.28 -8.31 -49.92
N PRO A 72 22.10 -9.37 -49.86
CA PRO A 72 21.94 -10.56 -49.03
C PRO A 72 22.01 -10.25 -47.53
N ALA A 73 21.35 -11.10 -46.75
CA ALA A 73 21.26 -10.98 -45.31
C ALA A 73 22.64 -11.01 -44.63
N GLN A 74 22.95 -9.96 -43.87
CA GLN A 74 24.13 -9.89 -42.99
C GLN A 74 23.69 -10.15 -41.55
N THR A 75 24.35 -11.10 -40.90
CA THR A 75 23.99 -11.52 -39.55
C THR A 75 24.57 -10.57 -38.51
N MET A 76 23.76 -10.11 -37.56
CA MET A 76 24.16 -9.24 -36.45
C MET A 76 23.64 -9.83 -35.13
N SER A 77 24.38 -9.71 -34.03
CA SER A 77 23.84 -9.97 -32.68
C SER A 77 23.35 -8.68 -32.09
N VAL A 78 22.16 -8.72 -31.50
CA VAL A 78 21.57 -7.55 -30.84
C VAL A 78 21.05 -7.92 -29.47
N THR A 79 21.19 -6.99 -28.53
CA THR A 79 20.39 -6.99 -27.32
C THR A 79 18.97 -6.58 -27.70
N PHE A 80 17.99 -7.41 -27.36
CA PHE A 80 16.59 -7.02 -27.50
C PHE A 80 16.19 -6.27 -26.25
N ASP A 81 15.90 -4.99 -26.40
CA ASP A 81 15.89 -4.02 -25.30
C ASP A 81 14.50 -3.41 -25.10
N THR A 82 13.85 -3.70 -23.98
CA THR A 82 12.56 -3.10 -23.61
C THR A 82 12.68 -1.71 -22.97
N GLY A 83 13.89 -1.23 -22.70
CA GLY A 83 14.19 0.13 -22.25
C GLY A 83 14.26 1.17 -23.37
N SER A 84 14.39 0.77 -24.65
CA SER A 84 14.45 1.69 -25.79
C SER A 84 13.64 1.20 -27.00
N SER A 85 13.52 2.03 -28.05
CA SER A 85 12.65 1.74 -29.21
C SER A 85 13.37 1.71 -30.56
N ASP A 86 14.67 2.00 -30.58
CA ASP A 86 15.44 2.10 -31.81
C ASP A 86 16.21 0.82 -32.13
N LEU A 87 16.31 0.49 -33.42
CA LEU A 87 17.31 -0.46 -33.91
C LEU A 87 18.55 0.30 -34.35
N TRP A 88 19.72 -0.18 -33.95
CA TRP A 88 20.98 0.25 -34.55
C TRP A 88 21.99 -0.88 -34.56
N VAL A 89 22.89 -0.83 -35.55
CA VAL A 89 24.00 -1.77 -35.72
C VAL A 89 25.27 -1.00 -36.14
N PRO A 90 26.46 -1.48 -35.78
CA PRO A 90 27.71 -0.83 -36.12
C PRO A 90 28.04 -1.05 -37.60
N GLY A 91 28.40 0.03 -38.30
CA GLY A 91 28.88 -0.03 -39.68
C GLY A 91 30.36 -0.39 -39.77
N THR A 92 30.84 -0.74 -40.96
CA THR A 92 32.27 -1.09 -41.22
C THR A 92 33.27 0.03 -40.87
N SER A 93 32.79 1.27 -40.76
CA SER A 93 33.57 2.42 -40.27
C SER A 93 33.83 2.38 -38.76
N CYS A 94 32.97 1.75 -37.95
CA CYS A 94 33.18 1.70 -36.51
C CYS A 94 34.26 0.69 -36.12
N LYS A 95 35.45 1.19 -35.78
CA LYS A 95 36.58 0.35 -35.38
C LYS A 95 36.54 -0.06 -33.91
N ARG A 96 35.97 0.79 -33.05
CA ARG A 96 35.85 0.58 -31.61
C ARG A 96 34.37 0.62 -31.19
N CYS A 97 33.61 -0.36 -31.67
CA CYS A 97 32.24 -0.63 -31.23
C CYS A 97 32.18 -2.01 -30.56
N GLY A 98 31.15 -2.23 -29.76
CA GLY A 98 30.80 -3.52 -29.18
C GLY A 98 30.66 -4.64 -30.20
N GLY A 99 30.67 -5.87 -29.67
CA GLY A 99 30.61 -7.08 -30.48
C GLY A 99 31.72 -7.18 -31.52
N THR A 100 31.53 -8.03 -32.52
CA THR A 100 32.57 -8.39 -33.49
C THR A 100 32.18 -8.13 -34.94
N ARG A 101 30.88 -8.09 -35.26
CA ARG A 101 30.40 -7.94 -36.63
C ARG A 101 30.11 -6.48 -36.95
N ARG A 102 30.19 -6.16 -38.23
CA ARG A 102 29.96 -4.82 -38.78
C ARG A 102 29.11 -4.94 -40.03
N PHE A 103 28.10 -4.09 -40.12
CA PHE A 103 27.20 -4.03 -41.25
C PHE A 103 27.87 -3.28 -42.42
N ASP A 104 28.01 -3.96 -43.56
CA ASP A 104 28.49 -3.38 -44.80
C ASP A 104 27.30 -2.84 -45.61
N THR A 105 27.15 -1.52 -45.59
CA THR A 105 26.08 -0.83 -46.32
C THR A 105 26.18 -0.99 -47.83
N THR A 106 27.37 -1.26 -48.37
CA THR A 106 27.60 -1.39 -49.82
C THR A 106 27.28 -2.78 -50.35
N ALA A 107 27.27 -3.79 -49.48
CA ALA A 107 26.95 -5.16 -49.82
C ALA A 107 25.44 -5.43 -49.90
N SER A 108 24.59 -4.55 -49.37
CA SER A 108 23.13 -4.72 -49.36
C SER A 108 22.45 -3.98 -50.51
N SER A 109 21.81 -4.73 -51.40
CA SER A 109 21.03 -4.22 -52.54
C SER A 109 19.73 -3.53 -52.13
N THR A 110 19.22 -3.78 -50.93
CA THR A 110 17.99 -3.15 -50.38
C THR A 110 18.28 -1.97 -49.47
N PHE A 111 19.55 -1.67 -49.23
CA PHE A 111 19.98 -0.56 -48.39
C PHE A 111 19.57 0.79 -48.99
N LYS A 112 19.01 1.64 -48.13
CA LYS A 112 18.67 3.02 -48.47
C LYS A 112 19.28 3.94 -47.44
N HIS A 113 20.12 4.85 -47.89
CA HIS A 113 20.62 5.94 -47.06
C HIS A 113 19.44 6.77 -46.51
N GLY A 114 19.44 7.05 -45.21
CA GLY A 114 18.54 8.00 -44.59
C GLY A 114 19.05 9.43 -44.75
N SER A 115 18.60 10.33 -43.87
CA SER A 115 19.14 11.70 -43.86
C SER A 115 20.61 11.70 -43.45
N SER A 116 21.41 12.61 -44.03
CA SER A 116 22.81 12.82 -43.65
C SER A 116 23.00 13.49 -42.29
N LYS A 117 21.90 13.75 -41.56
CA LYS A 117 21.97 14.31 -40.20
C LYS A 117 22.57 13.28 -39.27
N LYS A 118 23.61 13.70 -38.55
CA LYS A 118 24.22 12.90 -37.48
C LYS A 118 23.16 12.52 -36.45
N LEU A 119 23.21 11.26 -36.05
CA LEU A 119 22.42 10.64 -35.00
C LEU A 119 23.31 10.45 -33.78
N THR A 120 22.76 10.75 -32.60
CA THR A 120 23.35 10.41 -31.32
C THR A 120 22.23 9.80 -30.48
N ILE A 121 22.44 8.61 -29.95
CA ILE A 121 21.51 7.93 -29.04
C ILE A 121 22.23 7.77 -27.71
N GLY A 122 21.62 8.19 -26.61
CA GLY A 122 22.19 8.09 -25.27
C GLY A 122 21.56 6.95 -24.46
N TYR A 123 22.41 6.20 -23.76
CA TYR A 123 22.06 5.17 -22.79
C TYR A 123 22.73 5.47 -21.45
N GLY A 124 22.32 4.78 -20.38
CA GLY A 124 22.97 4.91 -19.07
C GLY A 124 24.47 4.55 -19.10
N SER A 125 24.87 3.67 -20.00
CA SER A 125 26.26 3.20 -20.19
C SER A 125 27.08 4.05 -21.16
N GLY A 126 26.48 5.00 -21.88
CA GLY A 126 27.16 5.85 -22.86
C GLY A 126 26.32 6.12 -24.12
N ALA A 127 26.89 6.82 -25.10
CA ALA A 127 26.19 7.14 -26.34
C ALA A 127 26.76 6.40 -27.57
N SER A 128 25.87 6.08 -28.51
CA SER A 128 26.19 5.58 -29.85
C SER A 128 25.89 6.67 -30.89
N ARG A 129 26.81 6.88 -31.85
CA ARG A 129 26.72 7.93 -32.87
C ARG A 129 26.82 7.34 -34.28
N GLY A 130 26.10 7.94 -35.22
CA GLY A 130 26.09 7.44 -36.59
C GLY A 130 25.13 8.18 -37.50
N VAL A 131 24.54 7.44 -38.45
CA VAL A 131 23.60 7.95 -39.44
C VAL A 131 22.34 7.10 -39.52
N ARG A 132 21.23 7.70 -39.94
CA ARG A 132 19.97 6.96 -40.16
C ARG A 132 20.03 6.22 -41.50
N ALA A 133 19.47 5.02 -41.53
CA ALA A 133 19.33 4.21 -42.73
C ALA A 133 18.00 3.47 -42.75
N ARG A 134 17.68 2.87 -43.89
CA ARG A 134 16.59 1.90 -44.03
C ARG A 134 17.08 0.67 -44.78
N ASP A 135 16.63 -0.50 -44.35
CA ASP A 135 16.90 -1.75 -45.04
C ASP A 135 15.85 -2.82 -44.65
N THR A 136 15.97 -4.01 -45.21
CA THR A 136 15.22 -5.20 -44.82
C THR A 136 15.85 -5.80 -43.57
N ILE A 137 15.01 -6.17 -42.59
CA ILE A 137 15.42 -6.94 -41.43
C ILE A 137 14.68 -8.28 -41.38
N SER A 138 15.32 -9.29 -40.77
CA SER A 138 14.70 -10.56 -40.44
C SER A 138 15.04 -10.97 -39.02
N VAL A 139 14.03 -11.37 -38.25
CA VAL A 139 14.14 -11.76 -36.84
C VAL A 139 13.32 -13.02 -36.61
N GLY A 140 13.95 -14.11 -36.17
CA GLY A 140 13.26 -15.39 -35.93
C GLY A 140 12.52 -15.93 -37.16
N GLY A 141 12.96 -15.59 -38.38
CA GLY A 141 12.28 -15.94 -39.63
C GLY A 141 11.18 -14.97 -40.08
N ILE A 142 10.86 -13.95 -39.28
CA ILE A 142 9.90 -12.90 -39.62
C ILE A 142 10.63 -11.77 -40.34
N VAL A 143 10.17 -11.41 -41.53
CA VAL A 143 10.81 -10.39 -42.37
C VAL A 143 10.01 -9.09 -42.35
N ALA A 144 10.70 -7.95 -42.24
CA ALA A 144 10.14 -6.63 -42.50
C ALA A 144 11.07 -5.83 -43.42
N SER A 145 10.50 -5.29 -44.48
CA SER A 145 11.20 -4.44 -45.45
C SER A 145 11.18 -2.97 -45.04
N ASN A 146 12.17 -2.19 -45.51
CA ASN A 146 12.20 -0.73 -45.37
C ASN A 146 12.14 -0.23 -43.90
N VAL A 147 12.67 -1.00 -42.96
CA VAL A 147 12.74 -0.67 -41.53
C VAL A 147 13.83 0.36 -41.32
N ALA A 148 13.52 1.42 -40.56
CA ALA A 148 14.50 2.45 -40.20
C ALA A 148 15.38 1.97 -39.05
N PHE A 149 16.68 2.26 -39.12
CA PHE A 149 17.66 1.92 -38.10
C PHE A 149 18.89 2.84 -38.17
N GLY A 150 19.72 2.82 -37.13
CA GLY A 150 21.00 3.52 -37.09
C GLY A 150 22.16 2.67 -37.59
N VAL A 151 23.03 3.24 -38.43
CA VAL A 151 24.35 2.68 -38.74
C VAL A 151 25.39 3.47 -37.95
N ILE A 152 25.95 2.83 -36.93
CA ILE A 152 26.83 3.46 -35.93
C ILE A 152 28.28 3.48 -36.43
N ASP A 153 28.95 4.62 -36.29
CA ASP A 153 30.37 4.82 -36.62
C ASP A 153 31.24 5.07 -35.38
N TYR A 154 30.64 5.32 -34.22
CA TYR A 154 31.32 5.58 -32.97
C TYR A 154 30.46 5.20 -31.75
N GLU A 155 31.12 4.68 -30.71
CA GLU A 155 30.53 4.35 -29.40
C GLU A 155 31.41 4.86 -28.25
N ASP A 156 30.80 5.39 -27.19
CA ASP A 156 31.50 5.72 -25.96
C ASP A 156 32.03 4.47 -25.25
N ALA A 157 33.06 4.61 -24.41
CA ALA A 157 33.82 3.49 -23.84
C ALA A 157 32.97 2.44 -23.11
N GLY A 158 31.88 2.85 -22.44
CA GLY A 158 30.98 1.92 -21.76
C GLY A 158 30.17 1.03 -22.71
N MET A 159 29.91 1.49 -23.94
CA MET A 159 29.25 0.71 -24.99
C MET A 159 30.23 -0.23 -25.72
N GLN A 160 31.52 0.09 -25.76
CA GLN A 160 32.52 -0.71 -26.48
C GLN A 160 32.75 -2.11 -25.90
N ASN A 161 32.33 -2.36 -24.65
CA ASN A 161 32.54 -3.61 -23.93
C ASN A 161 31.33 -4.55 -23.96
N ILE A 162 30.23 -4.15 -24.62
CA ILE A 162 29.06 -5.03 -24.80
C ILE A 162 29.42 -6.18 -25.77
N GLN A 163 28.84 -7.35 -25.54
CA GLN A 163 29.10 -8.56 -26.32
C GLN A 163 28.23 -8.63 -27.58
N SER A 164 27.06 -7.99 -27.57
CA SER A 164 26.23 -7.83 -28.77
C SER A 164 26.89 -6.87 -29.75
N ASP A 165 26.59 -7.04 -31.04
CA ASP A 165 27.05 -6.07 -32.05
C ASP A 165 26.25 -4.77 -31.97
N GLY A 166 24.95 -4.86 -31.69
CA GLY A 166 24.07 -3.71 -31.55
C GLY A 166 22.88 -3.95 -30.64
N LEU A 167 21.80 -3.21 -30.89
CA LEU A 167 20.62 -3.22 -30.04
C LEU A 167 19.35 -3.05 -30.88
N MET A 168 18.29 -3.77 -30.50
CA MET A 168 16.96 -3.66 -31.09
C MET A 168 15.94 -3.32 -30.01
N GLY A 169 15.48 -2.07 -30.01
CA GLY A 169 14.48 -1.58 -29.09
C GLY A 169 13.09 -2.19 -29.30
N LEU A 170 12.41 -2.49 -28.19
CA LEU A 170 11.10 -3.11 -28.07
C LEU A 170 10.11 -2.29 -27.22
N ALA A 171 10.47 -1.06 -26.83
CA ALA A 171 9.57 -0.11 -26.19
C ALA A 171 8.62 0.56 -27.20
N PHE A 172 7.88 1.58 -26.75
CA PHE A 172 6.83 2.21 -27.55
C PHE A 172 7.37 3.30 -28.49
N GLU A 173 6.62 3.59 -29.55
CA GLU A 173 7.02 4.47 -30.67
C GLU A 173 7.50 5.87 -30.26
N LEU A 174 7.02 6.41 -29.12
CA LEU A 174 7.42 7.74 -28.66
C LEU A 174 8.82 7.82 -28.06
N LEU A 175 9.50 6.70 -27.84
CA LEU A 175 10.92 6.67 -27.47
C LEU A 175 11.86 6.51 -28.67
N ALA A 176 11.33 6.27 -29.87
CA ALA A 176 12.19 6.11 -31.04
C ALA A 176 12.63 7.48 -31.55
N ASP A 177 13.93 7.66 -31.79
CA ASP A 177 14.51 8.82 -32.47
C ASP A 177 14.80 8.52 -33.96
N ILE A 178 14.79 7.24 -34.34
CA ILE A 178 15.15 6.75 -35.68
C ILE A 178 14.02 5.93 -36.28
N SER A 179 13.54 4.97 -35.50
CA SER A 179 12.76 3.84 -35.94
C SER A 179 11.28 4.18 -35.83
N HIS A 180 10.76 4.90 -36.84
CA HIS A 180 9.33 5.17 -36.97
C HIS A 180 8.74 4.41 -38.17
N PRO A 181 7.89 3.39 -37.94
CA PRO A 181 7.56 2.79 -36.64
C PRO A 181 8.73 1.97 -36.06
N PRO A 182 8.72 1.63 -34.74
CA PRO A 182 9.75 0.79 -34.13
C PRO A 182 9.86 -0.58 -34.80
N PRO A 183 11.00 -1.27 -34.68
CA PRO A 183 11.28 -2.51 -35.41
C PRO A 183 10.20 -3.59 -35.22
N PHE A 184 9.76 -3.84 -33.97
CA PHE A 184 8.71 -4.83 -33.71
C PHE A 184 7.36 -4.42 -34.30
N VAL A 185 7.00 -3.14 -34.23
CA VAL A 185 5.77 -2.63 -34.85
C VAL A 185 5.83 -2.77 -36.38
N ALA A 186 7.00 -2.57 -36.99
CA ALA A 186 7.19 -2.80 -38.42
C ALA A 186 7.00 -4.28 -38.79
N LEU A 187 7.54 -5.21 -37.99
CA LEU A 187 7.35 -6.66 -38.15
C LEU A 187 5.86 -7.03 -38.07
N VAL A 188 5.14 -6.58 -37.04
CA VAL A 188 3.70 -6.85 -36.87
C VAL A 188 2.88 -6.28 -38.02
N ARG A 189 3.15 -5.03 -38.44
CA ARG A 189 2.40 -4.39 -39.55
C ARG A 189 2.56 -5.11 -40.89
N GLN A 190 3.75 -5.68 -41.14
CA GLN A 190 4.05 -6.38 -42.40
C GLN A 190 3.71 -7.88 -42.35
N ASN A 191 3.41 -8.42 -41.17
CA ASN A 191 3.10 -9.84 -40.98
C ASN A 191 1.78 -9.98 -40.19
N PRO A 192 0.60 -9.93 -40.84
CA PRO A 192 -0.70 -9.89 -40.17
C PRO A 192 -1.03 -11.09 -39.26
N HIS A 193 -0.33 -12.22 -39.46
CA HIS A 193 -0.46 -13.42 -38.62
C HIS A 193 0.32 -13.32 -37.30
N LEU A 194 1.23 -12.35 -37.17
CA LEU A 194 2.02 -12.12 -35.97
C LEU A 194 1.21 -11.32 -34.96
N ALA A 195 0.92 -11.91 -33.80
CA ALA A 195 0.29 -11.17 -32.72
C ALA A 195 1.21 -10.05 -32.20
N PRO A 196 0.66 -8.89 -31.77
CA PRO A 196 1.44 -7.75 -31.26
C PRO A 196 1.95 -7.98 -29.82
N GLN A 197 2.54 -9.14 -29.57
CA GLN A 197 3.06 -9.55 -28.27
C GLN A 197 4.42 -10.22 -28.43
N PHE A 198 5.26 -10.19 -27.40
CA PHE A 198 6.51 -10.93 -27.36
C PHE A 198 6.84 -11.37 -25.94
N SER A 199 7.57 -12.47 -25.78
CA SER A 199 7.92 -13.01 -24.46
C SER A 199 9.40 -13.27 -24.30
N PHE A 200 9.93 -13.14 -23.09
CA PHE A 200 11.33 -13.39 -22.74
C PHE A 200 11.44 -14.41 -21.62
N TYR A 201 12.21 -15.47 -21.87
CA TYR A 201 12.67 -16.41 -20.85
C TYR A 201 14.19 -16.31 -20.76
N PHE A 202 14.72 -16.08 -19.56
CA PHE A 202 16.15 -16.08 -19.30
C PHE A 202 16.52 -17.26 -18.40
N THR A 203 17.60 -17.93 -18.75
CA THR A 203 18.19 -18.99 -17.92
C THR A 203 18.87 -18.36 -16.71
N PRO A 204 18.69 -18.93 -15.51
CA PRO A 204 19.28 -18.36 -14.30
C PRO A 204 20.80 -18.58 -14.22
N GLU A 205 21.35 -19.66 -14.76
CA GLU A 205 22.77 -20.00 -14.65
C GLU A 205 23.63 -19.31 -15.72
N PRO A 206 24.88 -18.94 -15.40
CA PRO A 206 25.73 -18.20 -16.31
C PRO A 206 26.14 -19.06 -17.49
N ASN A 207 25.97 -18.53 -18.70
CA ASN A 207 26.28 -19.21 -19.96
C ASN A 207 25.46 -20.48 -20.22
N ALA A 208 24.33 -20.65 -19.54
CA ALA A 208 23.40 -21.73 -19.83
C ALA A 208 22.64 -21.47 -21.14
N ASP A 209 22.44 -22.55 -21.90
CA ASP A 209 21.60 -22.55 -23.09
C ASP A 209 20.11 -22.57 -22.71
N GLY A 210 19.28 -22.00 -23.59
CA GLY A 210 17.82 -22.09 -23.48
C GLY A 210 17.11 -20.78 -23.15
N SER A 211 17.84 -19.69 -23.00
CA SER A 211 17.26 -18.35 -23.01
C SER A 211 16.64 -18.06 -24.38
N GLU A 212 15.48 -17.41 -24.41
CA GLU A 212 14.71 -17.20 -25.64
C GLU A 212 13.88 -15.92 -25.61
N VAL A 213 13.73 -15.31 -26.78
CA VAL A 213 12.66 -14.36 -27.09
C VAL A 213 11.75 -14.96 -28.14
N ILE A 214 10.44 -14.83 -27.95
CA ILE A 214 9.44 -15.30 -28.91
C ILE A 214 8.60 -14.11 -29.34
N PHE A 215 8.56 -13.85 -30.65
CA PHE A 215 7.69 -12.83 -31.23
C PHE A 215 6.35 -13.45 -31.63
N GLY A 216 5.25 -12.81 -31.25
CA GLY A 216 3.89 -13.25 -31.54
C GLY A 216 3.29 -14.24 -30.55
N GLY A 217 4.00 -14.62 -29.49
CA GLY A 217 3.52 -15.65 -28.56
C GLY A 217 4.41 -15.86 -27.37
N TYR A 218 4.25 -17.02 -26.75
CA TYR A 218 5.04 -17.51 -25.62
C TYR A 218 5.15 -19.04 -25.70
N ASN A 219 6.08 -19.61 -24.96
CA ASN A 219 6.30 -21.05 -24.90
C ASN A 219 5.42 -21.68 -23.81
N GLU A 220 4.38 -22.41 -24.19
CA GLU A 220 3.46 -23.05 -23.24
C GLU A 220 4.15 -24.06 -22.33
N SER A 221 5.21 -24.73 -22.80
CA SER A 221 5.97 -25.68 -21.98
C SER A 221 6.66 -25.02 -20.78
N ARG A 222 6.98 -23.72 -20.87
CA ARG A 222 7.54 -22.90 -19.78
C ARG A 222 6.47 -22.46 -18.77
N MET A 223 5.20 -22.60 -19.11
CA MET A 223 4.06 -22.21 -18.27
C MET A 223 3.46 -23.37 -17.49
N VAL A 224 3.95 -24.60 -17.64
CA VAL A 224 3.47 -25.76 -16.89
C VAL A 224 3.64 -25.51 -15.38
N GLY A 225 2.53 -25.53 -14.64
CA GLY A 225 2.52 -25.26 -13.20
C GLY A 225 2.55 -23.78 -12.83
N SER A 226 2.42 -22.87 -13.79
CA SER A 226 2.43 -21.42 -13.59
C SER A 226 1.18 -20.74 -14.15
N LYS A 227 0.89 -19.53 -13.67
CA LYS A 227 -0.18 -18.65 -14.16
C LYS A 227 0.40 -17.29 -14.52
N TRP A 228 -0.17 -16.66 -15.55
CA TRP A 228 0.14 -15.27 -15.87
C TRP A 228 -0.53 -14.32 -14.88
N LEU A 229 0.25 -13.40 -14.31
CA LEU A 229 -0.26 -12.22 -13.63
C LEU A 229 -0.03 -11.01 -14.52
N ALA A 230 -1.13 -10.46 -15.06
CA ALA A 230 -1.11 -9.29 -15.92
C ALA A 230 -1.06 -7.99 -15.10
N ILE A 231 -0.22 -7.07 -15.53
CA ILE A 231 0.04 -5.77 -14.93
C ILE A 231 -0.14 -4.72 -16.03
N ASP A 232 -0.94 -3.70 -15.75
CA ASP A 232 -1.18 -2.60 -16.69
C ASP A 232 0.06 -1.70 -16.81
N VAL A 233 0.40 -1.35 -18.05
CA VAL A 233 1.45 -0.38 -18.35
C VAL A 233 0.91 1.03 -18.18
N LEU A 234 1.58 1.83 -17.37
CA LEU A 234 1.19 3.20 -17.11
C LEU A 234 1.59 4.13 -18.27
N PRO A 235 0.77 5.11 -18.64
CA PRO A 235 1.20 6.17 -19.54
C PRO A 235 2.05 7.22 -18.78
N GLN A 236 2.97 7.86 -19.50
CA GLN A 236 3.68 9.07 -19.08
C GLN A 236 3.07 10.28 -19.78
N TYR A 237 2.50 11.21 -19.02
CA TYR A 237 1.81 12.40 -19.58
C TYR A 237 0.74 12.06 -20.64
N GLY A 238 0.04 10.93 -20.48
CA GLY A 238 -0.98 10.46 -21.43
C GLY A 238 -0.44 9.64 -22.60
N TYR A 239 0.88 9.37 -22.64
CA TYR A 239 1.54 8.67 -23.72
C TYR A 239 2.26 7.39 -23.24
N TRP A 240 2.25 6.33 -24.05
CA TRP A 240 3.05 5.14 -23.77
C TRP A 240 4.46 5.34 -24.34
N THR A 241 5.44 5.35 -23.46
CA THR A 241 6.87 5.53 -23.77
C THR A 241 7.64 4.26 -23.43
N TYR A 242 7.73 3.95 -22.14
CA TYR A 242 8.41 2.77 -21.60
C TYR A 242 7.42 1.68 -21.15
N TRP A 243 7.93 0.47 -20.93
CA TRP A 243 7.26 -0.60 -20.20
C TRP A 243 7.24 -0.32 -18.69
N ARG A 244 6.52 0.74 -18.31
CA ARG A 244 6.42 1.22 -16.93
C ARG A 244 5.21 0.65 -16.19
N VAL A 245 5.41 0.22 -14.97
CA VAL A 245 4.38 -0.35 -14.10
C VAL A 245 4.36 0.36 -12.76
N GLN A 246 3.20 0.35 -12.10
CA GLN A 246 3.08 0.85 -10.74
C GLN A 246 3.88 -0.06 -9.80
N LEU A 247 4.87 0.51 -9.10
CA LEU A 247 5.51 -0.12 -7.94
C LEU A 247 4.85 0.48 -6.68
N HIS A 248 3.96 -0.29 -6.06
CA HIS A 248 3.17 0.19 -4.93
C HIS A 248 3.70 -0.24 -3.57
N SER A 249 4.66 -1.16 -3.54
CA SER A 249 5.46 -1.48 -2.35
C SER A 249 6.74 -2.20 -2.77
N LEU A 250 7.80 -2.00 -2.00
CA LEU A 250 8.93 -2.92 -1.91
C LEU A 250 9.11 -3.26 -0.44
N ILE A 251 9.10 -4.55 -0.12
CA ILE A 251 9.22 -5.05 1.25
C ILE A 251 10.52 -5.82 1.37
N ILE A 252 11.32 -5.50 2.39
CA ILE A 252 12.59 -6.18 2.69
C ILE A 252 12.40 -6.94 3.97
N GLY A 253 12.70 -8.24 3.90
CA GLY A 253 12.40 -9.15 4.99
C GLY A 253 10.91 -9.06 5.36
N ASP A 254 10.64 -8.87 6.65
CA ASP A 254 9.28 -8.86 7.19
C ASP A 254 8.74 -7.46 7.54
N GLU A 255 9.58 -6.41 7.59
CA GLU A 255 9.21 -5.16 8.25
C GLU A 255 9.40 -3.89 7.41
N TRP A 256 10.47 -3.77 6.61
CA TRP A 256 10.77 -2.49 5.97
C TRP A 256 10.04 -2.32 4.64
N ARG A 257 9.33 -1.20 4.48
CA ARG A 257 8.57 -0.87 3.28
C ARG A 257 9.09 0.40 2.63
N VAL A 258 9.41 0.30 1.34
CA VAL A 258 9.67 1.45 0.46
C VAL A 258 8.52 1.58 -0.51
N CYS A 259 8.35 2.77 -1.05
CA CYS A 259 7.39 3.08 -2.10
C CYS A 259 5.93 2.90 -1.65
N ASP A 260 5.38 3.88 -0.92
CA ASP A 260 3.98 3.91 -0.51
C ASP A 260 3.04 4.29 -1.67
N GLY A 261 2.97 3.46 -2.70
CA GLY A 261 1.98 3.62 -3.78
C GLY A 261 2.30 4.61 -4.89
N ASN A 262 3.42 5.33 -4.83
CA ASN A 262 3.75 6.39 -5.81
C ASN A 262 4.98 6.10 -6.69
N CYS A 263 5.66 4.97 -6.49
CA CYS A 263 6.83 4.63 -7.29
C CYS A 263 6.44 4.03 -8.65
N VAL A 264 7.30 4.25 -9.64
CA VAL A 264 7.16 3.64 -10.96
C VAL A 264 8.39 2.81 -11.22
N ALA A 265 8.18 1.59 -11.71
CA ALA A 265 9.23 0.69 -12.13
C ALA A 265 9.20 0.45 -13.64
N PHE A 266 10.37 0.37 -14.25
CA PHE A 266 10.58 0.13 -15.68
C PHE A 266 11.03 -1.31 -15.85
N VAL A 267 10.33 -2.08 -16.67
CA VAL A 267 10.69 -3.48 -16.92
C VAL A 267 11.60 -3.53 -18.14
N ASP A 268 12.88 -3.80 -17.90
CA ASP A 268 13.95 -3.51 -18.86
C ASP A 268 14.90 -4.70 -19.07
N THR A 269 14.80 -5.33 -20.24
CA THR A 269 15.67 -6.43 -20.71
C THR A 269 17.03 -5.93 -21.22
N GLY A 270 17.20 -4.61 -21.41
CA GLY A 270 18.48 -3.99 -21.77
C GLY A 270 19.34 -3.61 -20.56
N ASN A 271 18.84 -3.80 -19.34
CA ASN A 271 19.51 -3.42 -18.11
C ASN A 271 19.75 -4.65 -17.21
N SER A 272 21.03 -4.92 -16.89
CA SER A 272 21.42 -6.15 -16.21
C SER A 272 20.97 -6.23 -14.74
N LEU A 273 21.18 -5.15 -13.98
CA LEU A 273 20.99 -5.10 -12.51
C LEU A 273 19.62 -4.52 -12.13
N ILE A 274 19.21 -4.63 -10.87
CA ILE A 274 18.05 -3.83 -10.41
C ILE A 274 18.50 -2.38 -10.21
N GLY A 275 17.92 -1.46 -10.96
CA GLY A 275 18.13 -0.02 -10.81
C GLY A 275 17.27 0.54 -9.69
N VAL A 276 17.88 1.28 -8.77
CA VAL A 276 17.22 1.85 -7.58
C VAL A 276 17.42 3.36 -7.59
N PRO A 277 16.37 4.18 -7.35
CA PRO A 277 16.52 5.62 -7.26
C PRO A 277 17.59 6.04 -6.24
N SER A 278 18.51 6.92 -6.65
CA SER A 278 19.64 7.34 -5.81
C SER A 278 19.22 7.84 -4.42
N ILE A 279 18.03 8.47 -4.34
CA ILE A 279 17.45 9.00 -3.09
C ILE A 279 17.12 7.92 -2.05
N VAL A 280 16.83 6.69 -2.47
CA VAL A 280 16.55 5.55 -1.55
C VAL A 280 17.63 4.48 -1.59
N TYR A 281 18.61 4.58 -2.49
CA TYR A 281 19.61 3.54 -2.71
C TYR A 281 20.46 3.28 -1.46
N GLU A 282 20.97 4.32 -0.81
CA GLU A 282 21.83 4.15 0.37
C GLU A 282 21.05 3.50 1.53
N ASP A 283 19.86 4.01 1.84
CA ASP A 283 18.98 3.47 2.89
C ASP A 283 18.56 2.02 2.59
N LEU A 284 18.22 1.73 1.33
CA LEU A 284 17.87 0.39 0.86
C LEU A 284 19.03 -0.58 1.07
N MET A 285 20.21 -0.21 0.59
CA MET A 285 21.39 -1.07 0.67
C MET A 285 21.83 -1.28 2.11
N GLN A 286 21.77 -0.24 2.95
CA GLN A 286 22.06 -0.34 4.38
C GLN A 286 21.09 -1.32 5.05
N THR A 287 19.79 -1.23 4.76
CA THR A 287 18.77 -2.15 5.31
C THR A 287 19.05 -3.60 4.91
N ILE A 288 19.36 -3.85 3.64
CA ILE A 288 19.72 -5.20 3.16
C ILE A 288 20.95 -5.73 3.90
N VAL A 289 21.98 -4.90 4.07
CA VAL A 289 23.22 -5.28 4.75
C VAL A 289 22.99 -5.54 6.24
N ASP A 290 22.19 -4.72 6.92
CA ASP A 290 21.89 -4.86 8.35
C ASP A 290 21.06 -6.12 8.66
N GLU A 291 20.15 -6.49 7.76
CA GLU A 291 19.42 -7.75 7.84
C GLU A 291 20.27 -8.97 7.44
N THR A 292 21.41 -8.75 6.78
CA THR A 292 22.31 -9.83 6.36
C THR A 292 23.14 -10.34 7.56
N SER A 293 22.81 -11.53 8.05
CA SER A 293 23.44 -12.09 9.25
C SER A 293 24.84 -12.68 9.00
N GLY A 294 25.81 -12.31 9.86
CA GLY A 294 27.16 -12.91 9.88
C GLY A 294 28.12 -12.46 8.76
N CYS A 295 27.71 -11.46 7.99
CA CYS A 295 28.39 -10.99 6.79
C CYS A 295 29.27 -9.75 7.02
N GLN A 296 30.33 -9.61 6.21
CA GLN A 296 31.16 -8.40 6.18
C GLN A 296 31.05 -7.74 4.80
N CYS A 297 30.23 -6.70 4.70
CA CYS A 297 29.91 -6.00 3.47
C CYS A 297 30.73 -4.72 3.30
N GLY A 298 31.06 -4.40 2.06
CA GLY A 298 31.72 -3.15 1.67
C GLY A 298 31.63 -2.91 0.17
N ILE A 299 32.00 -1.71 -0.28
CA ILE A 299 32.02 -1.35 -1.70
C ILE A 299 33.25 -2.01 -2.35
N ALA A 300 33.03 -2.79 -3.41
CA ALA A 300 34.06 -3.42 -4.22
C ALA A 300 34.59 -2.47 -5.31
N SER A 301 35.66 -2.88 -5.99
CA SER A 301 36.34 -2.08 -7.03
C SER A 301 35.48 -1.82 -8.28
N ASP A 302 34.45 -2.64 -8.50
CA ASP A 302 33.45 -2.50 -9.55
C ASP A 302 32.33 -1.51 -9.17
N GLY A 303 32.34 -0.98 -7.93
CA GLY A 303 31.35 -0.06 -7.41
C GLY A 303 30.11 -0.73 -6.81
N LEU A 304 30.01 -2.07 -6.88
CA LEU A 304 28.94 -2.84 -6.25
C LEU A 304 29.26 -3.14 -4.78
N ILE A 305 28.23 -3.48 -4.00
CA ILE A 305 28.44 -3.95 -2.64
C ILE A 305 28.76 -5.45 -2.68
N ALA A 306 29.92 -5.80 -2.12
CA ALA A 306 30.37 -7.17 -1.95
C ALA A 306 30.42 -7.53 -0.46
N CYS A 307 29.87 -8.68 -0.12
CA CYS A 307 29.83 -9.21 1.24
C CYS A 307 30.65 -10.49 1.33
N THR A 308 31.61 -10.53 2.25
CA THR A 308 32.49 -11.68 2.48
C THR A 308 32.03 -12.50 3.68
N LYS A 309 32.39 -13.80 3.68
CA LYS A 309 31.94 -14.82 4.64
C LYS A 309 30.43 -15.06 4.57
N CYS A 310 29.86 -14.85 3.39
CA CYS A 310 28.43 -14.91 3.14
C CYS A 310 28.06 -16.07 2.24
N SER A 311 26.81 -16.48 2.35
CA SER A 311 26.12 -17.28 1.34
C SER A 311 24.87 -16.54 0.89
N ALA A 312 24.36 -16.88 -0.28
CA ALA A 312 23.12 -16.29 -0.80
C ALA A 312 21.93 -16.39 0.17
N ALA A 313 21.87 -17.42 1.01
CA ALA A 313 20.81 -17.62 1.99
C ALA A 313 20.86 -16.66 3.19
N ALA A 314 21.96 -15.90 3.35
CA ALA A 314 22.09 -14.92 4.44
C ALA A 314 21.36 -13.60 4.14
N PHE A 315 20.97 -13.38 2.88
CA PHE A 315 20.34 -12.16 2.40
C PHE A 315 18.81 -12.23 2.51
N PRO A 316 18.13 -11.13 2.89
CA PRO A 316 16.67 -11.12 3.07
C PRO A 316 15.90 -11.28 1.76
N ASP A 317 14.62 -11.61 1.86
CA ASP A 317 13.72 -11.61 0.70
C ASP A 317 13.38 -10.16 0.30
N LEU A 318 13.38 -9.87 -1.01
CA LEU A 318 12.91 -8.62 -1.59
C LEU A 318 11.57 -8.85 -2.29
N ARG A 319 10.49 -8.34 -1.72
CA ARG A 319 9.13 -8.51 -2.26
C ARG A 319 8.63 -7.23 -2.94
N PHE A 320 8.49 -7.29 -4.26
CA PHE A 320 8.03 -6.21 -5.13
C PHE A 320 6.51 -6.29 -5.33
N GLY A 321 5.80 -5.25 -4.91
CA GLY A 321 4.38 -5.04 -5.21
C GLY A 321 4.19 -4.29 -6.52
N LEU A 322 3.63 -4.95 -7.54
CA LEU A 322 3.41 -4.42 -8.89
C LEU A 322 1.92 -4.40 -9.26
N GLY A 323 1.51 -3.41 -10.06
CA GLY A 323 0.16 -3.40 -10.65
C GLY A 323 -1.00 -3.23 -9.64
N GLY A 324 -0.70 -2.66 -8.48
CA GLY A 324 -1.66 -2.34 -7.40
C GLY A 324 -2.06 -3.52 -6.52
N HIS A 325 -1.88 -4.76 -6.97
CA HIS A 325 -2.26 -5.96 -6.23
C HIS A 325 -1.37 -7.17 -6.51
N ALA A 326 -0.38 -7.15 -7.39
CA ALA A 326 0.46 -8.33 -7.60
C ALA A 326 1.73 -8.22 -6.76
N PHE A 327 2.27 -9.33 -6.29
CA PHE A 327 3.55 -9.33 -5.58
C PHE A 327 4.49 -10.40 -6.15
N PHE A 328 5.78 -10.10 -6.12
CA PHE A 328 6.86 -10.90 -6.69
C PHE A 328 8.05 -10.86 -5.74
N THR A 329 8.46 -12.00 -5.19
CA THR A 329 9.60 -12.07 -4.26
C THR A 329 10.87 -12.55 -4.97
N LEU A 330 11.98 -11.87 -4.70
CA LEU A 330 13.33 -12.34 -4.98
C LEU A 330 13.95 -12.78 -3.66
N SER A 331 14.39 -14.03 -3.59
CA SER A 331 15.21 -14.53 -2.49
C SER A 331 16.63 -14.02 -2.62
N GLY A 332 17.42 -14.11 -1.55
CA GLY A 332 18.85 -13.76 -1.56
C GLY A 332 19.64 -14.34 -2.75
N ALA A 333 19.34 -15.56 -3.17
CA ALA A 333 19.98 -16.20 -4.32
C ALA A 333 19.61 -15.60 -5.68
N ASP A 334 18.48 -14.91 -5.78
CA ASP A 334 18.00 -14.34 -7.04
C ASP A 334 18.67 -13.00 -7.35
N TYR A 335 19.06 -12.23 -6.32
CA TYR A 335 19.65 -10.90 -6.46
C TYR A 335 21.11 -10.79 -5.98
N THR A 336 21.75 -11.91 -5.68
CA THR A 336 23.18 -11.95 -5.36
C THR A 336 23.95 -12.90 -6.27
N LEU A 337 25.18 -12.53 -6.63
CA LEU A 337 26.12 -13.42 -7.30
C LEU A 337 27.18 -13.85 -6.28
N CYS A 338 27.16 -15.13 -5.88
CA CYS A 338 28.07 -15.65 -4.85
C CYS A 338 29.16 -16.56 -5.44
N GLY A 339 30.42 -16.29 -5.08
CA GLY A 339 31.57 -17.10 -5.47
C GLY A 339 32.70 -17.01 -4.45
N GLY A 340 33.30 -18.15 -4.06
CA GLY A 340 34.47 -18.17 -3.18
C GLY A 340 34.25 -17.58 -1.77
N GLY A 341 33.01 -17.61 -1.26
CA GLY A 341 32.66 -17.01 0.04
C GLY A 341 32.42 -15.50 0.01
N THR A 342 32.38 -14.90 -1.18
CA THR A 342 32.00 -13.51 -1.42
C THR A 342 30.73 -13.46 -2.25
N CYS A 343 29.79 -12.59 -1.89
CA CYS A 343 28.54 -12.36 -2.61
C CYS A 343 28.44 -10.90 -3.03
N TRP A 344 28.20 -10.64 -4.31
CA TRP A 344 27.94 -9.31 -4.85
C TRP A 344 26.43 -9.09 -4.91
N ILE A 345 25.95 -7.95 -4.40
CA ILE A 345 24.55 -7.58 -4.49
C ILE A 345 24.28 -6.95 -5.86
N LEU A 346 23.33 -7.49 -6.61
CA LEU A 346 23.03 -7.13 -8.00
C LEU A 346 22.02 -5.97 -8.12
N LEU A 347 22.16 -4.98 -7.23
CA LEU A 347 21.40 -3.73 -7.21
C LEU A 347 22.37 -2.57 -7.48
N GLN A 348 21.91 -1.55 -8.20
CA GLN A 348 22.70 -0.36 -8.51
C GLN A 348 21.89 0.92 -8.37
N SER A 349 22.58 2.02 -8.06
CA SER A 349 21.99 3.36 -8.05
C SER A 349 21.68 3.81 -9.48
N SER A 350 20.43 4.21 -9.74
CA SER A 350 20.00 4.73 -11.04
C SER A 350 20.42 6.19 -11.17
N ALA A 351 21.58 6.45 -11.78
CA ALA A 351 22.21 7.77 -11.78
C ALA A 351 21.42 8.88 -12.52
N LEU A 352 20.54 8.54 -13.46
CA LEU A 352 20.00 9.51 -14.42
C LEU A 352 18.52 9.90 -14.24
N ASP A 353 17.70 9.12 -13.51
CA ASP A 353 16.24 9.33 -13.59
C ASP A 353 15.44 9.16 -12.29
N ASN A 354 16.06 8.82 -11.15
CA ASN A 354 15.31 8.47 -9.92
C ASN A 354 14.21 7.40 -10.17
N MET A 355 14.46 6.46 -11.08
CA MET A 355 13.50 5.46 -11.53
C MET A 355 13.92 4.06 -11.08
N TRP A 356 12.95 3.26 -10.64
CA TRP A 356 13.18 1.84 -10.42
C TRP A 356 13.31 1.13 -11.76
N THR A 357 14.31 0.28 -11.93
CA THR A 357 14.47 -0.53 -13.15
C THR A 357 14.54 -2.00 -12.76
N LEU A 358 13.55 -2.78 -13.19
CA LEU A 358 13.50 -4.22 -13.02
C LEU A 358 14.23 -4.85 -14.21
N GLY A 359 15.53 -5.04 -14.01
CA GLY A 359 16.45 -5.60 -14.99
C GLY A 359 16.42 -7.13 -15.09
N ASP A 360 17.45 -7.68 -15.74
CA ASP A 360 17.64 -9.12 -15.93
C ASP A 360 17.62 -9.91 -14.62
N VAL A 361 18.15 -9.35 -13.52
CA VAL A 361 18.06 -9.94 -12.17
C VAL A 361 16.62 -10.32 -11.82
N PHE A 362 15.65 -9.45 -12.08
CA PHE A 362 14.24 -9.72 -11.82
C PHE A 362 13.64 -10.63 -12.91
N LEU A 363 13.98 -10.39 -14.17
CA LEU A 363 13.42 -11.10 -15.32
C LEU A 363 13.92 -12.54 -15.49
N LYS A 364 15.08 -12.89 -14.92
CA LYS A 364 15.54 -14.30 -14.80
C LYS A 364 14.61 -15.12 -13.93
N LYS A 365 14.03 -14.53 -12.89
CA LYS A 365 13.11 -15.22 -11.99
C LYS A 365 11.74 -15.42 -12.64
N TYR A 366 11.26 -14.42 -13.36
CA TYR A 366 9.88 -14.36 -13.85
C TYR A 366 9.82 -14.35 -15.38
N TYR A 367 9.32 -15.45 -15.96
CA TYR A 367 9.00 -15.50 -17.38
C TYR A 367 8.04 -14.35 -17.71
N SER A 368 8.34 -13.58 -18.76
CA SER A 368 7.68 -12.31 -19.03
C SER A 368 7.07 -12.27 -20.42
N LEU A 369 5.86 -11.72 -20.53
CA LEU A 369 5.12 -11.53 -21.78
C LEU A 369 4.68 -10.06 -21.86
N PHE A 370 5.02 -9.41 -22.97
CA PHE A 370 4.73 -8.01 -23.23
C PHE A 370 3.68 -7.92 -24.34
N ASP A 371 2.50 -7.36 -24.03
CA ASP A 371 1.43 -7.14 -24.99
C ASP A 371 1.36 -5.66 -25.38
N VAL A 372 1.82 -5.35 -26.59
CA VAL A 372 1.89 -3.98 -27.12
C VAL A 372 0.49 -3.42 -27.40
N LYS A 373 -0.48 -4.29 -27.71
CA LYS A 373 -1.85 -3.87 -28.03
C LYS A 373 -2.67 -3.66 -26.76
N ALA A 374 -2.59 -4.57 -25.80
CA ALA A 374 -3.28 -4.47 -24.52
C ALA A 374 -2.62 -3.46 -23.57
N LYS A 375 -1.36 -3.08 -23.82
CA LYS A 375 -0.55 -2.24 -22.91
C LYS A 375 -0.38 -2.90 -21.56
N GLN A 376 0.03 -4.17 -21.57
CA GLN A 376 0.17 -5.00 -20.38
C GLN A 376 1.47 -5.78 -20.40
N ILE A 377 2.00 -6.03 -19.21
CA ILE A 377 3.09 -6.98 -18.97
C ILE A 377 2.51 -8.11 -18.14
N SER A 378 2.69 -9.35 -18.56
CA SER A 378 2.31 -10.52 -17.80
C SER A 378 3.57 -11.23 -17.29
N LEU A 379 3.60 -11.53 -16.00
CA LEU A 379 4.69 -12.25 -15.36
C LEU A 379 4.19 -13.61 -14.87
N ALA A 380 4.94 -14.67 -15.11
CA ALA A 380 4.56 -16.02 -14.72
C ALA A 380 4.84 -16.25 -13.22
N CYS A 381 3.79 -16.54 -12.45
CA CYS A 381 3.92 -17.02 -11.07
C CYS A 381 3.61 -18.52 -11.00
N PRO A 382 4.36 -19.32 -10.23
CA PRO A 382 3.97 -20.69 -9.95
C PRO A 382 2.59 -20.74 -9.26
N VAL A 383 1.77 -21.71 -9.63
CA VAL A 383 0.45 -21.91 -9.02
C VAL A 383 0.63 -22.35 -7.57
N GLY A 384 -0.02 -21.63 -6.64
CA GLY A 384 0.09 -21.91 -5.21
C GLY A 384 1.38 -21.37 -4.56
N ALA A 385 2.17 -20.56 -5.27
CA ALA A 385 3.32 -19.89 -4.68
C ALA A 385 2.88 -18.91 -3.57
N THR A 386 3.49 -19.03 -2.40
CA THR A 386 3.38 -18.05 -1.31
C THR A 386 4.16 -16.76 -1.58
N HIS A 387 5.07 -16.79 -2.55
CA HIS A 387 6.06 -15.75 -2.86
C HIS A 387 5.82 -15.04 -4.21
N CYS A 388 4.73 -15.37 -4.90
CA CYS A 388 4.33 -14.74 -6.16
C CYS A 388 2.81 -14.90 -6.35
N GLY A 389 2.06 -13.81 -6.42
CA GLY A 389 0.60 -13.91 -6.40
C GLY A 389 -0.11 -12.58 -6.51
N GLN A 390 -1.42 -12.61 -6.31
CA GLN A 390 -2.17 -11.38 -6.05
C GLN A 390 -2.22 -11.17 -4.55
N GLU A 391 -2.21 -9.94 -4.06
CA GLU A 391 -2.32 -9.58 -2.66
C GLU A 391 -3.61 -10.11 -2.05
N GLU A 392 -4.64 -10.49 -2.83
CA GLU A 392 -5.76 -11.30 -2.35
C GLU A 392 -5.30 -12.63 -1.70
N ASP A 393 -4.13 -13.17 -2.10
CA ASP A 393 -3.41 -14.29 -1.48
C ASP A 393 -2.62 -13.85 -0.19
N ILE A 394 -2.30 -12.56 -0.03
CA ILE A 394 -1.68 -11.93 1.16
C ILE A 394 -2.72 -11.35 2.13
N VAL A 395 -4.00 -11.18 1.75
CA VAL A 395 -5.09 -10.78 2.67
C VAL A 395 -5.43 -11.90 3.70
N ALA A 396 -4.69 -13.00 3.71
CA ALA A 396 -4.61 -13.91 4.85
C ALA A 396 -3.54 -13.53 5.90
N MET A 397 -2.96 -12.33 5.80
CA MET A 397 -2.53 -11.56 6.97
C MET A 397 -3.61 -10.51 7.30
N THR A 398 -4.88 -10.89 7.16
CA THR A 398 -5.81 -10.60 8.24
C THR A 398 -5.10 -11.04 9.51
N PHE A 399 -5.03 -10.15 10.51
CA PHE A 399 -4.85 -10.60 11.87
C PHE A 399 -5.88 -11.71 12.05
N LYS A 400 -5.44 -12.98 12.03
CA LYS A 400 -6.31 -14.12 12.26
C LYS A 400 -6.60 -14.08 13.74
N VAL A 401 -7.42 -13.10 14.14
CA VAL A 401 -8.24 -13.25 15.31
C VAL A 401 -9.16 -14.38 14.91
N ASP A 402 -8.86 -15.59 15.36
CA ASP A 402 -9.81 -16.67 15.30
C ASP A 402 -10.99 -16.28 16.20
N LEU A 403 -11.94 -15.53 15.64
CA LEU A 403 -13.14 -15.07 16.33
C LEU A 403 -13.98 -16.27 16.81
N ASN A 404 -13.78 -17.45 16.21
CA ASN A 404 -14.51 -18.68 16.58
C ASN A 404 -13.97 -19.31 17.87
N GLY A 405 -12.78 -18.89 18.34
CA GLY A 405 -12.17 -19.36 19.60
C GLY A 405 -12.19 -18.33 20.73
N LEU A 406 -12.73 -17.12 20.50
CA LEU A 406 -12.75 -16.08 21.53
C LEU A 406 -13.88 -16.33 22.55
N PRO A 407 -13.63 -16.08 23.85
CA PRO A 407 -14.70 -16.00 24.84
C PRO A 407 -15.77 -14.99 24.40
N GLN A 408 -17.05 -15.32 24.60
CA GLN A 408 -18.19 -14.49 24.19
C GLN A 408 -18.08 -13.03 24.70
N GLN A 409 -17.51 -12.84 25.89
CA GLN A 409 -17.24 -11.52 26.48
C GLN A 409 -16.22 -10.72 25.67
N THR A 410 -15.13 -11.35 25.21
CA THR A 410 -14.09 -10.70 24.41
C THR A 410 -14.62 -10.24 23.05
N ALA A 411 -15.43 -11.06 22.38
CA ALA A 411 -16.06 -10.70 21.12
C ALA A 411 -17.02 -9.50 21.29
N LEU A 412 -17.77 -9.46 22.39
CA LEU A 412 -18.68 -8.37 22.72
C LEU A 412 -17.95 -7.05 22.99
N ILE A 413 -16.81 -7.09 23.70
CA ILE A 413 -15.97 -5.91 23.95
C ILE A 413 -15.37 -5.39 22.64
N LEU A 414 -14.88 -6.27 21.76
CA LEU A 414 -14.34 -5.86 20.45
C LEU A 414 -15.42 -5.23 19.56
N ALA A 415 -16.62 -5.81 19.50
CA ALA A 415 -17.72 -5.26 18.71
C ALA A 415 -18.18 -3.87 19.21
N THR A 416 -18.25 -3.69 20.53
CA THR A 416 -18.71 -2.44 21.16
C THR A 416 -17.68 -1.32 21.03
N THR A 417 -16.40 -1.60 21.30
CA THR A 417 -15.29 -0.66 21.12
C THR A 417 -15.08 -0.30 19.63
N GLY A 418 -15.25 -1.25 18.71
CA GLY A 418 -15.18 -1.00 17.27
C GLY A 418 -16.28 -0.04 16.78
N SER A 419 -17.51 -0.26 17.24
CA SER A 419 -18.65 0.64 16.93
C SER A 419 -18.42 2.06 17.49
N SER A 420 -17.77 2.15 18.65
CA SER A 420 -17.39 3.41 19.30
C SER A 420 -16.35 4.19 18.48
N ILE A 421 -15.31 3.51 17.98
CA ILE A 421 -14.27 4.10 17.10
C ILE A 421 -14.92 4.66 15.83
N ILE A 422 -15.82 3.90 15.19
CA ILE A 422 -16.52 4.35 13.98
C ILE A 422 -17.32 5.63 14.26
N GLY A 423 -18.02 5.70 15.41
CA GLY A 423 -18.74 6.90 15.83
C GLY A 423 -17.82 8.12 16.02
N CYS A 424 -16.65 7.95 16.63
CA CYS A 424 -15.68 9.02 16.81
C CYS A 424 -15.05 9.49 15.49
N ILE A 425 -14.75 8.56 14.57
CA ILE A 425 -14.25 8.91 13.23
C ILE A 425 -15.28 9.74 12.47
N PHE A 426 -16.57 9.42 12.58
CA PHE A 426 -17.65 10.21 11.98
C PHE A 426 -17.66 11.66 12.51
N ILE A 427 -17.51 11.85 13.83
CA ILE A 427 -17.44 13.20 14.43
C ILE A 427 -16.20 13.96 13.94
N LEU A 428 -15.03 13.33 13.91
CA LEU A 428 -13.80 13.98 13.46
C LEU A 428 -13.83 14.33 11.98
N ALA A 429 -14.30 13.41 11.13
CA ALA A 429 -14.44 13.65 9.70
C ALA A 429 -15.37 14.83 9.44
N THR A 430 -16.54 14.86 10.10
CA THR A 430 -17.49 15.98 9.95
C THR A 430 -16.91 17.29 10.51
N TYR A 431 -16.25 17.28 11.67
CA TYR A 431 -15.58 18.44 12.23
C TYR A 431 -14.46 19.02 11.32
N LEU A 432 -13.73 18.14 10.62
CA LEU A 432 -12.69 18.54 9.68
C LEU A 432 -13.25 19.06 8.35
N ILE A 433 -14.30 18.43 7.82
CA ILE A 433 -14.92 18.77 6.53
C ILE A 433 -15.68 20.11 6.60
N TYR A 434 -16.25 20.48 7.76
CA TYR A 434 -17.09 21.67 7.91
C TYR A 434 -16.41 22.76 8.76
N PRO A 435 -15.78 23.80 8.15
CA PRO A 435 -15.06 24.85 8.87
C PRO A 435 -15.93 25.65 9.85
N ALA A 436 -17.24 25.77 9.57
CA ALA A 436 -18.20 26.45 10.44
C ALA A 436 -18.32 25.81 11.84
N LEU A 437 -18.07 24.50 11.95
CA LEU A 437 -18.08 23.79 13.23
C LEU A 437 -16.89 24.18 14.10
N ARG A 438 -15.76 24.61 13.52
CA ARG A 438 -14.53 24.99 14.25
C ARG A 438 -14.62 26.34 14.95
N ILE A 439 -15.72 27.07 14.79
CA ILE A 439 -15.94 28.35 15.47
C ILE A 439 -16.66 28.13 16.81
N LYS A 440 -17.25 26.94 17.04
CA LYS A 440 -18.08 26.65 18.21
C LYS A 440 -17.32 25.83 19.25
N GLN A 441 -17.24 26.35 20.48
CA GLN A 441 -16.57 25.70 21.61
C GLN A 441 -17.08 24.26 21.86
N VAL A 442 -18.40 24.04 21.74
CA VAL A 442 -19.01 22.71 21.90
C VAL A 442 -18.44 21.73 20.87
N SER A 443 -18.28 22.14 19.60
CA SER A 443 -17.72 21.28 18.56
C SER A 443 -16.27 20.88 18.80
N HIS A 444 -15.46 21.79 19.36
CA HIS A 444 -14.08 21.48 19.79
C HIS A 444 -14.05 20.42 20.89
N ILE A 445 -14.96 20.52 21.85
CA ILE A 445 -15.08 19.55 22.95
C ILE A 445 -15.43 18.16 22.39
N PHE A 446 -16.40 18.06 21.48
CA PHE A 446 -16.75 16.79 20.82
C PHE A 446 -15.63 16.20 19.96
N ALA A 447 -14.89 17.04 19.23
CA ALA A 447 -13.73 16.60 18.48
C ALA A 447 -12.64 16.06 19.41
N GLY A 448 -12.32 16.80 20.49
CA GLY A 448 -11.36 16.34 21.50
C GLY A 448 -11.78 15.03 22.17
N LEU A 449 -13.06 14.92 22.56
CA LEU A 449 -13.62 13.69 23.13
C LEU A 449 -13.51 12.51 22.17
N SER A 450 -13.70 12.75 20.87
CA SER A 450 -13.58 11.73 19.83
C SER A 450 -12.14 11.25 19.66
N VAL A 451 -11.16 12.16 19.74
CA VAL A 451 -9.74 11.78 19.72
C VAL A 451 -9.41 10.89 20.91
N PHE A 452 -9.76 11.30 22.13
CA PHE A 452 -9.45 10.50 23.32
C PHE A 452 -10.21 9.17 23.35
N ASN A 453 -11.45 9.11 22.86
CA ASN A 453 -12.19 7.85 22.72
C ASN A 453 -11.54 6.90 21.70
N ILE A 454 -11.05 7.41 20.56
CA ILE A 454 -10.33 6.57 19.58
C ILE A 454 -9.07 5.99 20.23
N VAL A 455 -8.27 6.85 20.87
CA VAL A 455 -7.03 6.41 21.53
C VAL A 455 -7.32 5.36 22.60
N TYR A 456 -8.33 5.60 23.45
CA TYR A 456 -8.74 4.67 24.50
C TYR A 456 -9.18 3.31 23.94
N ASN A 457 -10.07 3.30 22.95
CA ASN A 457 -10.57 2.05 22.35
C ASN A 457 -9.51 1.31 21.52
N MET A 458 -8.56 2.03 20.89
CA MET A 458 -7.45 1.41 20.17
C MET A 458 -6.52 0.65 21.11
N PHE A 459 -6.22 1.18 22.30
CA PHE A 459 -5.41 0.45 23.28
C PHE A 459 -6.10 -0.82 23.79
N ILE A 460 -7.43 -0.83 23.90
CA ILE A 460 -8.21 -2.04 24.21
C ILE A 460 -8.04 -3.10 23.13
N TRP A 461 -8.13 -2.71 21.85
CA TRP A 461 -7.93 -3.64 20.73
C TRP A 461 -6.53 -4.23 20.72
N VAL A 462 -5.51 -3.40 20.97
CA VAL A 462 -4.11 -3.85 21.07
C VAL A 462 -3.96 -4.88 22.18
N GLY A 463 -4.47 -4.61 23.39
CA GLY A 463 -4.36 -5.55 24.50
C GLY A 463 -5.17 -6.82 24.38
N LEU A 464 -6.26 -6.79 23.62
CA LEU A 464 -7.14 -7.94 23.42
C LEU A 464 -6.69 -8.90 22.34
N LEU A 465 -6.06 -8.36 21.30
CA LEU A 465 -5.70 -9.13 20.11
C LEU A 465 -4.23 -9.53 20.12
N GLY A 466 -3.35 -8.78 20.77
CA GLY A 466 -1.92 -9.05 20.73
C GLY A 466 -1.41 -10.05 21.77
N GLN A 467 -0.43 -10.85 21.36
CA GLN A 467 0.36 -11.70 22.26
C GLN A 467 1.60 -10.92 22.69
N TYR A 468 1.65 -10.48 23.95
CA TYR A 468 2.66 -9.51 24.38
C TYR A 468 3.38 -9.86 25.69
N GLY A 469 4.63 -9.38 25.80
CA GLY A 469 5.45 -9.42 27.00
C GLY A 469 5.14 -8.31 28.00
N LYS A 470 5.82 -8.31 29.16
CA LYS A 470 5.51 -7.42 30.30
C LYS A 470 5.70 -5.92 30.05
N SER A 471 6.65 -5.50 29.20
CA SER A 471 6.96 -4.08 28.93
C SER A 471 5.87 -3.37 28.10
N THR A 472 5.26 -4.10 27.16
CA THR A 472 4.18 -3.63 26.29
C THR A 472 2.87 -3.38 27.04
N CYS A 473 2.61 -4.11 28.13
CA CYS A 473 1.44 -3.85 28.97
C CYS A 473 1.52 -2.47 29.66
N GLY A 474 2.69 -2.05 30.16
CA GLY A 474 2.83 -0.73 30.82
C GLY A 474 2.50 0.46 29.92
N VAL A 475 2.86 0.37 28.63
CA VAL A 475 2.55 1.41 27.62
C VAL A 475 1.06 1.45 27.31
N GLN A 476 0.42 0.29 27.16
CA GLN A 476 -1.01 0.20 26.93
C GLN A 476 -1.81 0.84 28.09
N LEU A 477 -1.50 0.46 29.33
CA LEU A 477 -2.22 0.94 30.51
C LEU A 477 -2.04 2.45 30.73
N LEU A 478 -0.85 2.99 30.48
CA LEU A 478 -0.59 4.43 30.51
C LEU A 478 -1.41 5.17 29.44
N GLY A 479 -1.48 4.61 28.23
CA GLY A 479 -2.28 5.15 27.13
C GLY A 479 -3.78 5.21 27.44
N GLU A 480 -4.33 4.13 28.00
CA GLU A 480 -5.73 4.07 28.44
C GLU A 480 -6.03 5.09 29.54
N GLN A 481 -5.12 5.31 30.49
CA GLN A 481 -5.33 6.28 31.57
C GLN A 481 -5.29 7.72 31.08
N ILE A 482 -4.30 8.09 30.26
CA ILE A 482 -4.20 9.43 29.68
C ILE A 482 -5.47 9.72 28.87
N ALA A 483 -5.92 8.75 28.08
CA ALA A 483 -7.13 8.89 27.28
C ALA A 483 -8.40 8.97 28.15
N GLY A 484 -8.54 8.11 29.16
CA GLY A 484 -9.68 8.12 30.09
C GLY A 484 -9.78 9.42 30.89
N VAL A 485 -8.66 9.95 31.39
CA VAL A 485 -8.61 11.25 32.08
C VAL A 485 -8.98 12.38 31.11
N GLY A 486 -8.50 12.32 29.86
CA GLY A 486 -8.88 13.26 28.81
C GLY A 486 -10.39 13.27 28.53
N ILE A 487 -11.01 12.09 28.47
CA ILE A 487 -12.46 11.92 28.29
C ILE A 487 -13.23 12.57 29.44
N VAL A 488 -12.87 12.24 30.69
CA VAL A 488 -13.55 12.77 31.89
C VAL A 488 -13.37 14.29 32.01
N TRP A 489 -12.16 14.78 31.76
CA TRP A 489 -11.85 16.20 31.80
C TRP A 489 -12.66 16.98 30.76
N LEU A 490 -12.61 16.58 29.47
CA LEU A 490 -13.39 17.26 28.43
C LEU A 490 -14.90 17.16 28.66
N SER A 491 -15.38 16.05 29.24
CA SER A 491 -16.78 15.89 29.63
C SER A 491 -17.20 16.91 30.69
N SER A 492 -16.31 17.26 31.63
CA SER A 492 -16.56 18.32 32.63
C SER A 492 -16.58 19.73 32.02
N GLN A 493 -15.92 19.94 30.88
CA GLN A 493 -15.85 21.23 30.19
C GLN A 493 -17.10 21.53 29.34
N VAL A 494 -18.08 20.62 29.29
CA VAL A 494 -19.38 20.86 28.65
C VAL A 494 -20.18 21.97 29.37
N ARG A 495 -19.73 22.38 30.56
CA ARG A 495 -20.12 23.62 31.24
C ARG A 495 -19.69 24.84 30.41
N GLN A 496 -20.61 25.44 29.66
CA GLN A 496 -20.89 26.88 29.67
C GLN A 496 -21.59 27.37 28.38
N PRO A 497 -22.76 28.03 28.49
CA PRO A 497 -23.02 29.23 27.73
C PRO A 497 -22.42 30.42 28.52
N VAL A 498 -21.20 30.85 28.20
CA VAL A 498 -20.66 32.10 28.78
C VAL A 498 -21.37 33.26 28.09
N GLY A 499 -22.38 33.80 28.76
CA GLY A 499 -22.72 35.22 28.57
C GLY A 499 -21.50 36.08 28.92
N PRO A 500 -21.32 37.29 28.36
CA PRO A 500 -20.03 37.97 28.20
C PRO A 500 -19.25 38.38 29.47
N LYS A 501 -19.59 37.91 30.68
CA LYS A 501 -19.13 38.52 31.94
C LYS A 501 -18.40 37.64 32.96
N GLU A 502 -18.12 36.36 32.72
CA GLU A 502 -17.33 35.57 33.68
C GLU A 502 -16.03 35.03 33.08
N ARG A 503 -14.95 35.81 33.23
CA ARG A 503 -13.55 35.42 32.92
C ARG A 503 -12.76 35.10 34.19
N HIS A 504 -13.28 34.22 35.05
CA HIS A 504 -12.45 33.59 36.07
C HIS A 504 -12.48 32.08 35.87
N ALA A 505 -11.30 31.47 35.77
CA ALA A 505 -11.18 30.02 35.78
C ALA A 505 -11.87 29.50 37.03
N ASN A 506 -12.89 28.67 36.85
CA ASN A 506 -13.66 28.10 37.94
C ASN A 506 -12.70 27.30 38.86
N PRO A 507 -12.78 27.42 40.20
CA PRO A 507 -11.94 26.66 41.13
C PRO A 507 -11.90 25.15 40.84
N SER A 508 -12.97 24.62 40.25
CA SER A 508 -13.03 23.26 39.73
C SER A 508 -11.96 22.96 38.66
N THR A 509 -11.77 23.81 37.65
CA THR A 509 -10.80 23.58 36.55
C THR A 509 -9.35 23.53 37.02
N VAL A 510 -8.99 24.34 38.03
CA VAL A 510 -7.63 24.33 38.62
C VAL A 510 -7.40 23.06 39.45
N LEU A 511 -8.40 22.66 40.24
CA LEU A 511 -8.38 21.41 40.99
C LEU A 511 -8.27 20.20 40.04
N TRP A 512 -8.86 20.27 38.85
CA TRP A 512 -8.78 19.25 37.79
C TRP A 512 -7.40 19.11 37.17
N LEU A 513 -6.75 20.21 36.80
CA LEU A 513 -5.39 20.16 36.25
C LEU A 513 -4.40 19.58 37.26
N PHE A 514 -4.57 19.95 38.54
CA PHE A 514 -3.78 19.38 39.63
C PHE A 514 -4.07 17.88 39.80
N TRP A 515 -5.33 17.46 39.73
CA TRP A 515 -5.73 16.07 39.87
C TRP A 515 -5.32 15.18 38.68
N ALA A 516 -5.43 15.68 37.46
CA ALA A 516 -4.95 15.02 36.24
C ALA A 516 -3.43 14.84 36.27
N ALA A 517 -2.69 15.91 36.62
CA ALA A 517 -1.24 15.84 36.77
C ALA A 517 -0.81 14.87 37.87
N THR A 518 -1.49 14.86 39.02
CA THR A 518 -1.18 13.93 40.11
C THR A 518 -1.55 12.48 39.79
N SER A 519 -2.64 12.24 39.07
CA SER A 519 -3.03 10.88 38.61
C SER A 519 -2.07 10.34 37.55
N ILE A 520 -1.64 11.17 36.61
CA ILE A 520 -0.62 10.83 35.60
C ILE A 520 0.73 10.54 36.27
N CYS A 521 1.18 11.42 37.18
CA CYS A 521 2.41 11.20 37.92
C CYS A 521 2.33 9.92 38.77
N PHE A 522 1.25 9.71 39.52
CA PHE A 522 1.08 8.52 40.35
C PHE A 522 1.06 7.23 39.52
N ALA A 523 0.40 7.22 38.37
CA ALA A 523 0.41 6.10 37.43
C ALA A 523 1.82 5.78 36.89
N VAL A 524 2.56 6.81 36.47
CA VAL A 524 3.93 6.69 35.99
C VAL A 524 4.87 6.16 37.08
N PHE A 525 4.66 6.56 38.34
CA PHE A 525 5.53 6.19 39.47
C PHE A 525 5.20 4.85 40.13
N THR A 526 3.93 4.43 40.14
CA THR A 526 3.49 3.25 40.91
C THR A 526 3.16 2.03 40.06
N GLY A 527 3.00 2.19 38.73
CA GLY A 527 2.59 1.10 37.84
C GLY A 527 1.15 0.60 38.09
N VAL A 528 0.38 1.33 38.89
CA VAL A 528 -0.98 1.00 39.34
C VAL A 528 -1.99 1.55 38.32
N ALA A 529 -2.77 0.67 37.70
CA ALA A 529 -3.61 1.07 36.56
C ALA A 529 -5.00 0.43 36.46
N GLY A 530 -5.95 1.20 35.93
CA GLY A 530 -7.23 0.72 35.42
C GLY A 530 -8.50 1.22 36.14
N PHE A 531 -9.52 1.48 35.33
CA PHE A 531 -10.92 1.77 35.72
C PHE A 531 -11.73 0.47 35.95
N VAL A 532 -11.12 -0.70 35.72
CA VAL A 532 -11.85 -1.95 35.45
C VAL A 532 -11.76 -2.91 36.65
N PRO A 533 -12.87 -3.57 37.02
CA PRO A 533 -12.85 -4.72 37.91
C PRO A 533 -12.26 -5.96 37.22
N HIS A 534 -11.53 -6.76 37.98
CA HIS A 534 -10.76 -7.91 37.54
C HIS A 534 -11.51 -8.86 36.58
N SER A 535 -11.22 -8.79 35.28
CA SER A 535 -11.40 -9.91 34.35
C SER A 535 -10.01 -10.44 33.94
N ASN A 536 -9.86 -11.76 33.87
CA ASN A 536 -8.59 -12.47 33.66
C ASN A 536 -8.05 -12.26 32.24
N MET A 537 -7.48 -11.10 31.95
CA MET A 537 -6.91 -10.74 30.65
C MET A 537 -5.38 -10.55 30.77
N ALA A 538 -4.64 -10.90 29.72
CA ALA A 538 -3.20 -11.18 29.76
C ALA A 538 -2.29 -10.02 30.26
N CYS A 539 -2.74 -8.76 30.19
CA CYS A 539 -2.01 -7.60 30.73
C CYS A 539 -2.49 -7.12 32.11
N TRP A 540 -3.50 -7.77 32.71
CA TRP A 540 -4.11 -7.40 33.99
C TRP A 540 -3.52 -8.15 35.19
N VAL A 541 -2.36 -8.76 35.01
CA VAL A 541 -1.66 -9.52 36.05
C VAL A 541 -0.69 -8.60 36.78
N ASP A 542 -1.23 -7.74 37.64
CA ASP A 542 -0.70 -7.37 38.97
C ASP A 542 -1.62 -6.33 39.60
N HIS A 543 -2.07 -6.59 40.83
CA HIS A 543 -3.24 -5.94 41.42
C HIS A 543 -3.06 -4.46 41.72
N THR A 544 -3.69 -3.60 40.92
CA THR A 544 -3.99 -2.21 41.26
C THR A 544 -4.74 -2.18 42.60
N PRO A 545 -4.16 -1.57 43.68
CA PRO A 545 -4.79 -1.58 44.99
C PRO A 545 -6.19 -0.96 44.96
N THR A 546 -7.16 -1.59 45.61
CA THR A 546 -8.55 -1.11 45.60
C THR A 546 -8.69 0.34 46.06
N TRP A 547 -7.88 0.77 47.04
CA TRP A 547 -7.88 2.16 47.50
C TRP A 547 -7.48 3.17 46.41
N SER A 548 -6.55 2.82 45.51
CA SER A 548 -6.12 3.73 44.44
C SER A 548 -7.20 3.83 43.36
N ARG A 549 -7.88 2.73 43.01
CA ARG A 549 -9.05 2.76 42.11
C ARG A 549 -10.18 3.62 42.65
N VAL A 550 -10.45 3.50 43.95
CA VAL A 550 -11.50 4.30 44.61
C VAL A 550 -11.15 5.80 44.62
N ILE A 551 -9.94 6.16 45.04
CA ILE A 551 -9.54 7.58 45.21
C ILE A 551 -9.23 8.24 43.87
N MET A 552 -8.56 7.53 42.95
CA MET A 552 -8.05 8.10 41.70
C MET A 552 -8.98 7.90 40.52
N PHE A 553 -10.08 7.15 40.63
CA PHE A 553 -10.95 6.90 39.47
C PHE A 553 -12.43 6.92 39.83
N TYR A 554 -12.87 6.07 40.78
CA TYR A 554 -14.29 5.91 41.04
C TYR A 554 -14.93 7.10 41.75
N ALA A 555 -14.38 7.55 42.88
CA ALA A 555 -14.98 8.64 43.65
C ALA A 555 -15.02 9.97 42.86
N PRO A 556 -13.96 10.37 42.13
CA PRO A 556 -13.97 11.60 41.34
C PRO A 556 -14.94 11.52 40.16
N THR A 557 -14.99 10.39 39.45
CA THR A 557 -15.94 10.22 38.34
C THR A 557 -17.38 10.21 38.82
N VAL A 558 -17.65 9.59 39.97
CA VAL A 558 -18.97 9.62 40.60
C VAL A 558 -19.36 11.03 41.00
N TRP A 559 -18.43 11.79 41.61
CA TRP A 559 -18.67 13.19 41.96
C TRP A 559 -19.00 14.02 40.72
N ILE A 560 -18.20 13.97 39.65
CA ILE A 560 -18.41 14.76 38.43
C ILE A 560 -19.69 14.34 37.73
N GLY A 561 -19.89 13.05 37.51
CA GLY A 561 -21.07 12.55 36.84
C GLY A 561 -22.34 12.99 37.56
N SER A 562 -22.29 13.03 38.90
CA SER A 562 -23.37 13.59 39.72
C SER A 562 -23.52 15.11 39.53
N GLN A 563 -22.44 15.89 39.47
CA GLN A 563 -22.50 17.34 39.23
C GLN A 563 -23.03 17.66 37.83
N VAL A 564 -22.55 16.99 36.79
CA VAL A 564 -23.01 17.13 35.40
C VAL A 564 -24.48 16.72 35.29
N PHE A 565 -24.88 15.64 35.94
CA PHE A 565 -26.27 15.19 35.97
C PHE A 565 -27.17 16.19 36.70
N ILE A 566 -26.76 16.70 37.86
CA ILE A 566 -27.50 17.73 38.60
C ILE A 566 -27.62 19.01 37.77
N ASP A 567 -26.54 19.48 37.15
CA ASP A 567 -26.54 20.68 36.31
C ASP A 567 -27.45 20.49 35.07
N LEU A 568 -27.41 19.33 34.41
CA LEU A 568 -28.31 19.01 33.29
C LEU A 568 -29.77 18.88 33.73
N TYR A 569 -30.01 18.29 34.90
CA TYR A 569 -31.34 18.15 35.48
C TYR A 569 -31.94 19.50 35.88
N LEU A 570 -31.16 20.35 36.56
CA LEU A 570 -31.57 21.71 36.91
C LEU A 570 -31.83 22.57 35.67
N ASN A 571 -31.00 22.47 34.64
CA ASN A 571 -31.22 23.14 33.36
C ASN A 571 -32.45 22.59 32.60
N SER A 572 -32.83 21.33 32.82
CA SER A 572 -34.04 20.73 32.23
C SER A 572 -35.34 21.18 32.91
N LEU A 573 -35.25 21.69 34.16
CA LEU A 573 -36.39 22.18 34.94
C LEU A 573 -36.75 23.65 34.63
N ASP A 574 -35.92 24.38 33.89
CA ASP A 574 -36.23 25.75 33.45
C ASP A 574 -37.25 25.71 32.28
N TYR A 575 -38.53 25.65 32.66
CA TYR A 575 -39.64 25.10 31.88
C TYR A 575 -40.21 26.02 30.78
N GLN A 576 -39.74 27.27 30.61
CA GLN A 576 -40.47 28.23 29.75
C GLN A 576 -39.98 28.45 28.31
N SER A 577 -38.94 27.78 27.81
CA SER A 577 -38.79 27.70 26.35
C SER A 577 -38.01 26.48 25.86
N ARG A 578 -38.66 25.70 24.98
CA ARG A 578 -38.13 24.64 24.07
C ARG A 578 -38.37 23.19 24.48
N GLN A 579 -39.50 22.64 24.01
CA GLN A 579 -39.72 21.19 23.83
C GLN A 579 -38.60 20.49 23.01
N ARG A 580 -37.82 21.23 22.21
CA ARG A 580 -36.73 20.70 21.36
C ARG A 580 -35.38 20.54 22.07
N SER A 581 -35.19 21.17 23.24
CA SER A 581 -33.96 21.05 24.03
C SER A 581 -33.92 19.76 24.86
N VAL A 582 -35.07 19.18 25.17
CA VAL A 582 -35.19 18.04 26.10
C VAL A 582 -34.54 16.77 25.52
N THR A 583 -34.74 16.47 24.23
CA THR A 583 -34.14 15.28 23.59
C THR A 583 -32.62 15.38 23.48
N LEU A 584 -32.09 16.55 23.13
CA LEU A 584 -30.65 16.79 23.04
C LEU A 584 -30.01 16.74 24.44
N VAL A 585 -30.60 17.42 25.42
CA VAL A 585 -30.15 17.37 26.83
C VAL A 585 -30.22 15.93 27.39
N SER A 586 -31.22 15.14 27.00
CA SER A 586 -31.33 13.73 27.40
C SER A 586 -30.26 12.84 26.76
N LEU A 587 -29.96 13.02 25.47
CA LEU A 587 -28.89 12.29 24.76
C LEU A 587 -27.50 12.67 25.28
N PHE A 588 -27.30 13.95 25.62
CA PHE A 588 -26.10 14.43 26.30
C PHE A 588 -25.99 13.88 27.73
N ALA A 589 -27.08 13.86 28.50
CA ALA A 589 -27.10 13.25 29.83
C ALA A 589 -26.82 11.74 29.79
N LEU A 590 -27.25 11.03 28.73
CA LEU A 590 -26.92 9.64 28.50
C LEU A 590 -25.44 9.44 28.14
N ALA A 591 -24.91 10.22 27.20
CA ALA A 591 -23.53 10.10 26.73
C ALA A 591 -22.50 10.53 27.81
N PHE A 592 -22.79 11.56 28.59
CA PHE A 592 -21.86 12.15 29.57
C PHE A 592 -22.15 11.79 31.01
N GLY A 593 -23.42 11.58 31.36
CA GLY A 593 -23.86 11.25 32.70
C GLY A 593 -23.85 9.75 32.95
N ILE A 594 -24.50 8.94 32.11
CA ILE A 594 -24.70 7.51 32.39
C ILE A 594 -23.48 6.66 32.02
N SER A 595 -22.82 6.96 30.90
CA SER A 595 -21.74 6.12 30.36
C SER A 595 -20.45 6.06 31.22
N PRO A 596 -20.01 7.10 31.96
CA PRO A 596 -18.85 7.00 32.86
C PRO A 596 -19.24 6.86 34.34
N LEU A 597 -20.44 7.29 34.73
CA LEU A 597 -20.91 7.27 36.13
C LEU A 597 -21.34 5.86 36.58
N VAL A 598 -22.08 5.14 35.75
CA VAL A 598 -22.58 3.80 36.09
C VAL A 598 -21.43 2.81 36.32
N PRO A 599 -20.39 2.76 35.46
CA PRO A 599 -19.24 1.88 35.69
C PRO A 599 -18.40 2.31 36.90
N ALA A 600 -18.25 3.63 37.12
CA ALA A 600 -17.56 4.14 38.30
C ALA A 600 -18.30 3.80 39.61
N LEU A 601 -19.64 3.88 39.61
CA LEU A 601 -20.48 3.54 40.75
C LEU A 601 -20.45 2.03 41.03
N ILE A 602 -20.55 1.20 39.99
CA ILE A 602 -20.49 -0.26 40.11
C ILE A 602 -19.11 -0.70 40.58
N GLY A 603 -18.03 -0.11 40.05
CA GLY A 603 -16.66 -0.34 40.52
C GLY A 603 -16.43 0.11 41.97
N LEU A 604 -17.02 1.24 42.38
CA LEU A 604 -17.00 1.70 43.76
C LEU A 604 -17.72 0.72 44.69
N ILE A 605 -18.91 0.26 44.32
CA ILE A 605 -19.69 -0.70 45.11
C ILE A 605 -18.95 -2.05 45.18
N ALA A 606 -18.40 -2.51 44.07
CA ALA A 606 -17.60 -3.73 43.98
C ALA A 606 -16.34 -3.69 44.87
N SER A 607 -15.87 -2.49 45.24
CA SER A 607 -14.75 -2.31 46.16
C SER A 607 -15.10 -2.58 47.62
N PHE A 608 -16.39 -2.56 47.98
CA PHE A 608 -16.88 -2.72 49.35
C PHE A 608 -17.92 -3.85 49.53
N ALA A 609 -18.47 -4.38 48.43
CA ALA A 609 -19.48 -5.43 48.43
C ALA A 609 -19.34 -6.33 47.20
N SER A 610 -19.82 -7.57 47.30
CA SER A 610 -19.87 -8.48 46.15
C SER A 610 -20.92 -8.01 45.14
N VAL A 611 -20.50 -7.74 43.91
CA VAL A 611 -21.38 -7.41 42.79
C VAL A 611 -21.34 -8.56 41.79
N SER A 612 -22.47 -8.90 41.16
CA SER A 612 -22.49 -9.96 40.13
C SER A 612 -21.62 -9.59 38.94
N GLN A 613 -20.88 -10.54 38.38
CA GLN A 613 -20.04 -10.32 37.20
C GLN A 613 -20.81 -9.74 36.00
N VAL A 614 -22.07 -10.16 35.81
CA VAL A 614 -22.94 -9.64 34.75
C VAL A 614 -23.18 -8.12 34.87
N LEU A 615 -23.29 -7.60 36.08
CA LEU A 615 -23.45 -6.16 36.33
C LEU A 615 -22.16 -5.39 36.07
N VAL A 616 -21.01 -6.00 36.37
CA VAL A 616 -19.69 -5.46 36.06
C VAL A 616 -19.50 -5.37 34.54
N ASP A 617 -19.70 -6.48 33.84
CA ASP A 617 -19.54 -6.56 32.38
C ASP A 617 -20.51 -5.60 31.64
N ALA A 618 -21.77 -5.52 32.09
CA ALA A 618 -22.76 -4.61 31.52
C ALA A 618 -22.38 -3.13 31.70
N SER A 619 -21.68 -2.80 32.80
CA SER A 619 -21.18 -1.45 33.03
C SER A 619 -19.99 -1.13 32.11
N GLU A 620 -19.10 -2.07 31.87
CA GLU A 620 -17.96 -1.90 30.96
C GLU A 620 -18.40 -1.67 29.52
N ILE A 621 -19.40 -2.43 29.06
CA ILE A 621 -20.00 -2.24 27.74
C ILE A 621 -20.58 -0.82 27.58
N CYS A 622 -21.23 -0.30 28.62
CA CYS A 622 -21.74 1.08 28.62
C CYS A 622 -20.60 2.09 28.43
N PHE A 623 -19.45 1.88 29.09
CA PHE A 623 -18.28 2.75 28.97
C PHE A 623 -17.69 2.71 27.55
N TYR A 624 -17.50 1.50 27.00
CA TYR A 624 -16.87 1.33 25.68
C TYR A 624 -17.73 1.87 24.53
N SER A 625 -19.05 1.96 24.71
CA SER A 625 -19.98 2.49 23.71
C SER A 625 -19.98 4.03 23.56
N GLN A 626 -19.14 4.76 24.31
CA GLN A 626 -19.16 6.22 24.38
C GLN A 626 -19.08 6.94 23.02
N GLY A 627 -18.18 6.53 22.14
CA GLY A 627 -18.03 7.11 20.80
C GLY A 627 -19.27 6.98 19.93
N PHE A 628 -20.02 5.87 20.09
CA PHE A 628 -21.29 5.67 19.40
C PHE A 628 -22.40 6.58 19.96
N LEU A 629 -22.48 6.72 21.30
CA LEU A 629 -23.42 7.63 21.95
C LEU A 629 -23.12 9.10 21.63
N LEU A 630 -21.84 9.47 21.55
CA LEU A 630 -21.39 10.79 21.11
C LEU A 630 -21.79 11.04 19.66
N ALA A 631 -21.64 10.06 18.78
CA ALA A 631 -22.03 10.19 17.37
C ALA A 631 -23.54 10.36 17.20
N ALA A 632 -24.33 9.64 18.01
CA ALA A 632 -25.77 9.85 18.07
C ALA A 632 -26.11 11.28 18.55
N ALA A 633 -25.50 11.75 19.63
CA ALA A 633 -25.70 13.13 20.11
C ALA A 633 -25.27 14.19 19.06
N TRP A 634 -24.18 13.92 18.33
CA TRP A 634 -23.66 14.77 17.25
C TRP A 634 -24.61 14.84 16.05
N ALA A 635 -25.15 13.70 15.61
CA ALA A 635 -26.07 13.62 14.47
C ALA A 635 -27.41 14.34 14.72
N TYR A 636 -27.84 14.42 15.99
CA TYR A 636 -29.05 15.13 16.42
C TYR A 636 -28.82 16.61 16.77
N ASN A 637 -27.59 17.11 16.70
CA ASN A 637 -27.29 18.53 16.93
C ASN A 637 -27.87 19.39 15.78
N MET A 638 -28.90 20.20 16.05
CA MET A 638 -29.60 21.00 15.04
C MET A 638 -28.67 21.96 14.26
N THR A 639 -27.59 22.44 14.86
CA THR A 639 -26.63 23.28 14.14
C THR A 639 -25.87 22.55 13.03
N PHE A 640 -25.68 21.24 13.14
CA PHE A 640 -25.17 20.40 12.05
C PHE A 640 -26.24 20.18 10.97
N GLN A 641 -27.51 20.03 11.35
CA GLN A 641 -28.60 19.85 10.38
C GLN A 641 -28.98 21.13 9.63
N ASP A 642 -28.90 22.30 10.28
CA ASP A 642 -29.23 23.59 9.67
C ASP A 642 -28.15 24.04 8.66
N ASP A 643 -26.86 23.78 8.94
CA ASP A 643 -25.77 24.05 7.98
C ASP A 643 -25.82 23.12 6.75
N ILE A 644 -26.19 21.84 6.92
CA ILE A 644 -26.42 20.90 5.80
C ILE A 644 -27.61 21.34 4.95
N LYS A 645 -28.69 21.85 5.57
CA LYS A 645 -29.85 22.39 4.85
C LYS A 645 -29.54 23.71 4.13
N GLY A 646 -28.72 24.58 4.74
CA GLY A 646 -28.25 25.83 4.14
C GLY A 646 -27.41 25.62 2.89
N GLN A 647 -26.51 24.63 2.87
CA GLN A 647 -25.74 24.28 1.66
C GLN A 647 -26.60 23.65 0.55
N ARG A 648 -27.63 22.87 0.90
CA ARG A 648 -28.59 22.35 -0.12
C ARG A 648 -29.43 23.45 -0.78
N LEU A 649 -29.67 24.56 -0.09
CA LEU A 649 -30.34 25.73 -0.65
C LEU A 649 -29.37 26.60 -1.46
N GLY A 650 -28.12 26.79 -0.99
CA GLY A 650 -27.09 27.52 -1.73
C GLY A 650 -26.66 26.87 -3.06
N ASN A 651 -26.64 25.53 -3.12
CA ASN A 651 -26.33 24.80 -4.36
C ASN A 651 -27.46 24.87 -5.41
N ARG A 652 -28.70 25.22 -5.03
CA ARG A 652 -29.80 25.43 -5.99
C ARG A 652 -29.80 26.82 -6.64
N GLU A 653 -29.19 27.82 -6.01
CA GLU A 653 -29.03 29.15 -6.59
C GLU A 653 -27.80 29.24 -7.52
N THR A 654 -26.77 28.43 -7.29
CA THR A 654 -25.57 28.39 -8.15
C THR A 654 -25.81 27.69 -9.50
N GLU A 655 -26.81 26.81 -9.61
CA GLU A 655 -27.22 26.21 -10.90
C GLU A 655 -28.06 27.13 -11.81
N ARG A 656 -28.42 28.36 -11.37
CA ARG A 656 -29.15 29.34 -12.20
C ARG A 656 -28.28 30.45 -12.79
N LEU A 657 -26.97 30.45 -12.55
CA LEU A 657 -26.05 31.48 -13.04
C LEU A 657 -24.99 30.96 -14.03
N VAL A 658 -25.17 29.75 -14.57
CA VAL A 658 -24.39 29.24 -15.70
C VAL A 658 -25.34 28.64 -16.74
N VAL A 659 -26.00 29.50 -17.51
CA VAL A 659 -26.53 29.26 -18.86
C VAL A 659 -26.21 30.48 -19.71
#